data_AF-A0A0M9FYD1-F1
#
_entry.id   AF-A0A0M9FYD1-F1
#
_cell.length_a   1.000
_cell.length_b   1.000
_cell.length_c   1.000
_cell.angle_alpha   90.00
_cell.angle_beta   90.00
_cell.angle_gamma   90.00
#
_symmetry.space_group_name_H-M   'P 1'
#
loop_
_entity.id
_entity.type
_entity.pdbx_description
1 polymer ?
#
loop_
_entity_poly.entity_id
_entity_poly.type
_entity_poly.pdbx_seq_one_letter_code
_entity_poly.pdbx_strand_id
1 'polypeptide(L)'
;MSHKQSLIMPLEDADPRLFGTAAERASASAVGQNTARSHHTESPHASALAQTAAAASSSPAASPSSLGVNGGGLASGAGAGASSYVSEASLDFQRTLLQQQLQQGQREMERLKRELQEANGRLADTRQQLNEQKAAHTSLSLRYSTAVERLTMVEGDMRKLEAQLVQERNQRHQVQSEREEQRLALRELQWAHERLQRQLEQLEANKGLDPKEVQRALEDRSQYIPTVEVHRMQTEMQNTHQSLVDRLLTALESLVVSSEESQTNFFVARSAVLSAATDVSARLQRAEAALEDVDQQRMSYNEGLEKETDEFLLAVMSENKDLWQQLTLLQNEYDMAVAEVRLRSSQGGSVTAEEHAYAQRQLEVMTERLGKAQQLVESQTILARAHEEEMAELLEANDAMQRRLEEQQGTVANKDAALTEADAALRDATSQIEELQDALREERQRAAAMAAEMKATQRTMQDEYDARVRQLEHDCGVADDTAATLQHTLDETAAKLDIVERNLAARSRDFDAFKQQTQQQAAEKSARYRDEQQRVQAAMEEELNALRAQLDEAQAAARAAARQHDDAAAREGAAAVASQAAAQEVARLHDEVDAALRQLRAEQELRQRAQDEVEELRGSHDEGRTLATELQRRNELLTKEKAEVTEALAAEKSRQEQRYTALHTDWRTAEKARASLQEEVKTLRTRCGELETANMTQERQTQDKEQLMRENLRLHEQYQLIQRECAALREDAKALKQRGEDDAQWMRQVEELQRRLRELPELRQAADAARRDALTAKEETELLRRERDQLTQKLDTFLEDAKVQARREDDFERVCREASAAAQRVGGMVSSAKESSTRYHVFRNTNPTGRALSTSAGGGGSAAATPSAVVGSGSPRVSTTAVGGGLTSSSPSLGRAAPAGAAVQHRSPVGSMHNNNVISGGTPSNSVAGQSPRAGDPEISVVRSSTSSPSRPWH
;
A
#
# COMPACT_ATOMS: atom_id res chain seq x y z
N MET A 1 19.20 -22.72 -8.78
CA MET A 1 17.85 -22.70 -8.18
C MET A 1 17.67 -23.97 -7.36
N SER A 2 17.27 -23.86 -6.10
CA SER A 2 16.95 -25.03 -5.26
C SER A 2 15.58 -24.83 -4.62
N HIS A 3 14.61 -25.67 -4.98
CA HIS A 3 13.34 -25.76 -4.29
C HIS A 3 13.31 -27.06 -3.49
N LYS A 4 13.54 -26.97 -2.18
CA LYS A 4 13.18 -28.02 -1.24
C LYS A 4 11.66 -27.94 -1.00
N GLN A 5 10.88 -28.69 -1.77
CA GLN A 5 9.49 -28.94 -1.40
C GLN A 5 9.47 -29.91 -0.21
N SER A 6 8.81 -29.51 0.88
CA SER A 6 8.59 -30.36 2.05
C SER A 6 7.49 -31.38 1.74
N LEU A 7 7.87 -32.53 1.20
CA LEU A 7 6.95 -33.64 0.98
C LEU A 7 6.52 -34.25 2.32
N ILE A 8 5.34 -33.87 2.79
CA ILE A 8 4.70 -34.52 3.95
C ILE A 8 4.24 -35.90 3.50
N MET A 9 4.85 -36.95 4.04
CA MET A 9 4.45 -38.34 3.84
C MET A 9 3.81 -38.86 5.13
N PRO A 10 2.60 -39.44 5.08
CA PRO A 10 1.99 -40.04 6.26
C PRO A 10 2.75 -41.32 6.65
N LEU A 11 3.08 -41.44 7.94
CA LEU A 11 3.45 -42.73 8.55
C LEU A 11 2.26 -43.21 9.39
N GLU A 12 1.61 -44.26 8.91
CA GLU A 12 0.88 -45.20 9.76
C GLU A 12 1.69 -46.52 9.82
N ASP A 13 1.39 -47.36 10.80
CA ASP A 13 2.03 -48.67 11.08
C ASP A 13 3.55 -48.69 11.36
N ALA A 14 3.91 -48.39 12.62
CA ALA A 14 5.12 -48.88 13.27
C ALA A 14 4.82 -49.34 14.71
N ASP A 15 5.35 -50.50 15.11
CA ASP A 15 4.87 -51.30 16.26
C ASP A 15 5.31 -50.76 17.65
N PRO A 16 4.40 -50.38 18.56
CA PRO A 16 4.72 -49.72 19.83
C PRO A 16 5.13 -50.69 20.95
N ARG A 17 6.09 -51.60 20.68
CA ARG A 17 6.53 -52.64 21.62
C ARG A 17 8.03 -52.69 21.94
N LEU A 18 8.81 -51.74 21.43
CA LEU A 18 10.22 -51.57 21.77
C LEU A 18 10.48 -50.16 22.30
N PHE A 19 10.26 -49.96 23.60
CA PHE A 19 11.20 -49.33 24.55
C PHE A 19 10.67 -49.45 25.99
N GLY A 20 11.53 -49.90 26.91
CA GLY A 20 11.16 -50.17 28.30
C GLY A 20 11.18 -48.93 29.20
N THR A 21 10.32 -48.91 30.23
CA THR A 21 10.26 -47.84 31.24
C THR A 21 11.42 -47.90 32.23
N ALA A 22 12.12 -46.79 32.42
CA ALA A 22 12.88 -46.51 33.64
C ALA A 22 13.04 -44.99 33.84
N ALA A 23 12.58 -44.45 34.98
CA ALA A 23 12.72 -43.03 35.28
C ALA A 23 12.72 -42.76 36.81
N GLU A 24 13.91 -42.61 37.40
CA GLU A 24 14.17 -41.88 38.66
C GLU A 24 15.59 -41.27 38.54
N ARG A 25 15.77 -39.95 38.69
CA ARG A 25 16.05 -39.22 39.96
C ARG A 25 17.30 -39.73 40.70
N ALA A 26 18.27 -38.91 41.11
CA ALA A 26 18.62 -37.50 40.89
C ALA A 26 20.14 -37.35 41.24
N SER A 27 20.91 -36.30 40.96
CA SER A 27 20.68 -34.86 41.18
C SER A 27 21.89 -34.03 40.68
N ALA A 28 21.79 -32.69 40.73
CA ALA A 28 22.85 -31.65 40.97
C ALA A 28 24.33 -31.88 40.51
N SER A 29 25.07 -30.90 39.96
CA SER A 29 24.80 -29.47 39.71
C SER A 29 25.91 -28.88 38.79
N ALA A 30 25.56 -27.84 38.03
CA ALA A 30 26.45 -26.84 37.41
C ALA A 30 27.62 -27.28 36.50
N VAL A 31 27.63 -26.74 35.27
CA VAL A 31 28.59 -25.68 34.87
C VAL A 31 28.01 -24.98 33.64
N GLY A 32 28.14 -23.65 33.56
CA GLY A 32 27.66 -22.85 32.43
C GLY A 32 28.70 -21.82 31.99
N GLN A 33 28.97 -21.82 30.69
CA GLN A 33 29.54 -20.72 29.89
C GLN A 33 30.94 -20.15 30.26
N ASN A 34 31.90 -20.49 29.40
CA ASN A 34 32.74 -19.56 28.61
C ASN A 34 33.35 -18.32 29.30
N THR A 35 34.68 -18.17 29.16
CA THR A 35 35.22 -17.24 28.14
C THR A 35 36.71 -17.47 27.82
N ALA A 36 37.05 -17.18 26.55
CA ALA A 36 38.28 -16.64 25.93
C ALA A 36 39.62 -16.50 26.72
N ARG A 37 40.79 -16.36 26.08
CA ARG A 37 41.35 -16.66 24.72
C ARG A 37 42.82 -16.17 24.75
N SER A 38 43.70 -16.67 23.86
CA SER A 38 45.08 -16.16 23.61
C SER A 38 46.08 -16.27 24.76
N HIS A 39 47.39 -16.12 24.56
CA HIS A 39 48.33 -16.63 23.54
C HIS A 39 49.73 -16.40 24.15
N HIS A 40 50.69 -17.30 23.94
CA HIS A 40 52.04 -16.97 23.46
C HIS A 40 52.93 -18.24 23.48
N THR A 41 53.62 -18.46 22.37
CA THR A 41 54.75 -19.38 22.24
C THR A 41 56.04 -18.66 22.60
N GLU A 42 57.02 -19.33 23.22
CA GLU A 42 58.44 -19.11 22.91
C GLU A 42 59.38 -20.18 23.47
N SER A 43 60.52 -20.31 22.79
CA SER A 43 61.76 -21.01 23.16
C SER A 43 62.89 -20.33 22.33
N PRO A 44 64.21 -20.58 22.50
CA PRO A 44 64.87 -21.71 23.17
C PRO A 44 66.20 -21.37 23.93
N HIS A 45 67.01 -22.40 24.18
CA HIS A 45 68.49 -22.39 24.27
C HIS A 45 69.27 -21.96 25.55
N ALA A 46 70.00 -22.98 26.05
CA ALA A 46 71.46 -23.02 26.27
C ALA A 46 72.14 -22.48 27.57
N SER A 47 72.82 -23.41 28.23
CA SER A 47 74.20 -23.31 28.77
C SER A 47 74.61 -22.14 29.69
N ALA A 48 74.78 -22.44 30.98
CA ALA A 48 75.82 -21.83 31.81
C ALA A 48 76.34 -22.82 32.89
N LEU A 49 77.51 -22.54 33.44
CA LEU A 49 78.22 -23.35 34.43
C LEU A 49 78.55 -22.49 35.66
N ALA A 50 78.74 -23.15 36.81
CA ALA A 50 79.47 -22.68 38.01
C ALA A 50 78.81 -21.73 39.05
N GLN A 51 78.85 -22.22 40.29
CA GLN A 51 79.31 -21.57 41.55
C GLN A 51 78.36 -20.80 42.50
N THR A 52 78.58 -21.10 43.81
CA THR A 52 78.24 -20.35 45.04
C THR A 52 76.76 -20.19 45.46
N ALA A 53 76.41 -20.04 46.76
CA ALA A 53 77.01 -20.50 48.03
C ALA A 53 76.06 -20.21 49.22
N ALA A 54 76.19 -20.96 50.34
CA ALA A 54 75.57 -20.72 51.66
C ALA A 54 74.02 -20.84 51.71
N ALA A 55 73.32 -21.20 52.81
CA ALA A 55 73.66 -21.67 54.18
C ALA A 55 72.48 -22.58 54.67
N ALA A 56 72.30 -23.06 55.92
CA ALA A 56 73.04 -23.07 57.20
C ALA A 56 72.43 -24.14 58.15
N SER A 57 73.14 -24.54 59.22
CA SER A 57 72.67 -25.33 60.40
C SER A 57 72.13 -26.76 60.15
N SER A 58 72.27 -27.76 61.03
CA SER A 58 72.98 -27.95 62.33
C SER A 58 73.43 -29.43 62.42
N SER A 59 74.61 -29.83 62.87
CA SER A 59 75.32 -29.62 64.16
C SER A 59 74.73 -30.37 65.38
N PRO A 60 75.58 -30.92 66.31
CA PRO A 60 75.32 -32.26 66.89
C PRO A 60 75.57 -32.37 68.43
N ALA A 61 75.89 -33.59 68.91
CA ALA A 61 76.25 -34.04 70.28
C ALA A 61 75.04 -34.46 71.19
N ALA A 62 75.19 -35.30 72.21
CA ALA A 62 76.40 -35.86 72.84
C ALA A 62 76.25 -37.33 73.36
N SER A 63 77.34 -37.89 73.90
CA SER A 63 77.46 -39.19 74.62
C SER A 63 77.51 -38.95 76.16
N PRO A 64 78.05 -39.81 77.08
CA PRO A 64 78.43 -41.25 77.08
C PRO A 64 78.03 -42.01 78.40
N SER A 65 78.68 -43.16 78.69
CA SER A 65 79.12 -43.64 80.05
C SER A 65 78.34 -44.71 80.88
N SER A 66 78.82 -45.96 80.77
CA SER A 66 79.39 -46.84 81.84
C SER A 66 78.65 -47.30 83.14
N LEU A 67 78.98 -48.57 83.54
CA LEU A 67 79.09 -49.17 84.90
C LEU A 67 77.86 -49.80 85.63
N GLY A 68 78.16 -50.81 86.48
CA GLY A 68 77.24 -51.61 87.32
C GLY A 68 76.78 -52.92 86.63
N VAL A 69 77.06 -54.17 87.05
CA VAL A 69 77.42 -54.84 88.33
C VAL A 69 76.27 -55.10 89.30
N ASN A 70 75.70 -56.32 89.21
CA ASN A 70 75.17 -57.17 90.29
C ASN A 70 74.79 -58.55 89.70
N GLY A 71 74.74 -59.66 90.44
CA GLY A 71 75.08 -59.84 91.85
C GLY A 71 74.34 -61.03 92.49
N GLY A 72 74.94 -62.22 92.49
CA GLY A 72 74.40 -63.42 93.15
C GLY A 72 74.78 -64.72 92.41
N GLY A 73 75.35 -65.75 93.03
CA GLY A 73 75.79 -65.90 94.43
C GLY A 73 75.29 -67.20 95.06
N LEU A 74 76.12 -67.83 95.91
CA LEU A 74 75.99 -69.19 96.48
C LEU A 74 76.39 -70.32 95.48
N ALA A 75 77.21 -71.32 95.86
CA ALA A 75 77.96 -71.52 97.11
C ALA A 75 79.31 -72.22 96.86
N SER A 76 80.21 -72.14 97.85
CA SER A 76 81.56 -72.73 97.84
C SER A 76 81.57 -74.20 98.29
N GLY A 77 82.65 -74.94 98.02
CA GLY A 77 82.75 -76.37 98.36
C GLY A 77 84.11 -77.04 98.12
N ALA A 78 85.23 -76.33 98.32
CA ALA A 78 86.56 -76.97 98.28
C ALA A 78 86.91 -77.61 99.64
N GLY A 79 87.41 -78.85 99.63
CA GLY A 79 87.86 -79.56 100.83
C GLY A 79 88.93 -80.61 100.50
N ALA A 80 90.06 -80.55 101.19
CA ALA A 80 91.20 -81.44 100.98
C ALA A 80 91.87 -81.81 102.31
N GLY A 81 92.41 -83.03 102.38
CA GLY A 81 93.04 -83.60 103.58
C GLY A 81 92.09 -84.42 104.47
N ALA A 82 92.57 -85.34 105.31
CA ALA A 82 93.93 -85.88 105.38
C ALA A 82 94.00 -87.21 106.18
N SER A 83 95.00 -88.04 105.84
CA SER A 83 95.74 -88.96 106.73
C SER A 83 95.08 -90.23 107.32
N SER A 84 95.92 -91.27 107.41
CA SER A 84 96.00 -92.28 108.49
C SER A 84 95.03 -93.49 108.54
N TYR A 85 95.49 -94.56 107.88
CA TYR A 85 95.54 -95.96 108.39
C TYR A 85 94.32 -96.93 108.35
N VAL A 86 94.67 -98.17 107.97
CA VAL A 86 93.94 -99.46 108.03
C VAL A 86 92.93 -99.81 106.92
N SER A 87 93.39 -100.72 106.04
CA SER A 87 92.65 -101.62 105.13
C SER A 87 92.02 -101.01 103.85
N GLU A 88 92.23 -101.71 102.74
CA GLU A 88 92.47 -101.07 101.42
C GLU A 88 91.42 -101.44 100.36
N ALA A 89 90.21 -101.87 100.77
CA ALA A 89 89.32 -102.67 99.91
C ALA A 89 87.86 -102.20 99.73
N SER A 90 87.39 -101.14 100.40
CA SER A 90 85.93 -100.85 100.48
C SER A 90 85.46 -99.43 100.09
N LEU A 91 86.35 -98.43 99.97
CA LEU A 91 85.94 -97.04 99.76
C LEU A 91 85.83 -96.60 98.28
N ASP A 92 86.62 -97.18 97.37
CA ASP A 92 86.71 -96.70 95.98
C ASP A 92 85.43 -96.96 95.16
N PHE A 93 84.64 -97.96 95.54
CA PHE A 93 83.40 -98.31 94.83
C PHE A 93 82.29 -97.24 95.00
N GLN A 94 82.20 -96.61 96.18
CA GLN A 94 81.22 -95.52 96.40
C GLN A 94 81.66 -94.21 95.72
N ARG A 95 82.97 -93.94 95.70
CA ARG A 95 83.54 -92.74 95.09
C ARG A 95 83.40 -92.72 93.57
N THR A 96 83.61 -93.87 92.92
CA THR A 96 83.49 -94.01 91.46
C THR A 96 82.05 -93.87 90.97
N LEU A 97 81.07 -94.44 91.67
CA LEU A 97 79.65 -94.39 91.26
C LEU A 97 79.08 -92.95 91.21
N LEU A 98 79.32 -92.14 92.24
CA LEU A 98 78.86 -90.74 92.27
C LEU A 98 79.57 -89.89 91.22
N GLN A 99 80.86 -90.14 90.98
CA GLN A 99 81.64 -89.44 89.95
C GLN A 99 81.17 -89.79 88.53
N GLN A 100 80.72 -91.04 88.31
CA GLN A 100 80.12 -91.47 87.05
C GLN A 100 78.79 -90.76 86.76
N GLN A 101 77.88 -90.69 87.74
CA GLN A 101 76.57 -90.04 87.58
C GLN A 101 76.70 -88.53 87.32
N LEU A 102 77.61 -87.84 88.02
CA LEU A 102 77.81 -86.40 87.83
C LEU A 102 78.39 -86.09 86.45
N GLN A 103 79.34 -86.89 85.96
CA GLN A 103 79.82 -86.79 84.57
C GLN A 103 78.75 -87.11 83.53
N GLN A 104 77.83 -88.03 83.82
CA GLN A 104 76.74 -88.36 82.89
C GLN A 104 75.74 -87.21 82.77
N GLY A 105 75.29 -86.62 83.88
CA GLY A 105 74.41 -85.44 83.85
C GLY A 105 75.05 -84.22 83.15
N GLN A 106 76.37 -84.03 83.30
CA GLN A 106 77.09 -83.00 82.55
C GLN A 106 77.08 -83.26 81.02
N ARG A 107 77.34 -84.51 80.59
CA ARG A 107 77.30 -84.90 79.17
C ARG A 107 75.90 -84.74 78.56
N GLU A 108 74.86 -85.06 79.31
CA GLU A 108 73.45 -84.92 78.88
C GLU A 108 73.03 -83.45 78.80
N MET A 109 73.42 -82.61 79.78
CA MET A 109 73.21 -81.17 79.74
C MET A 109 73.93 -80.49 78.57
N GLU A 110 75.20 -80.85 78.30
CA GLU A 110 75.90 -80.34 77.12
C GLU A 110 75.28 -80.82 75.81
N ARG A 111 74.81 -82.07 75.77
CA ARG A 111 74.11 -82.62 74.61
C ARG A 111 72.84 -81.82 74.31
N LEU A 112 71.99 -81.62 75.31
CA LEU A 112 70.78 -80.79 75.17
C LEU A 112 71.14 -79.35 74.77
N LYS A 113 72.21 -78.77 75.30
CA LYS A 113 72.69 -77.44 74.91
C LYS A 113 73.13 -77.38 73.45
N ARG A 114 73.81 -78.42 72.94
CA ARG A 114 74.18 -78.54 71.52
C ARG A 114 72.95 -78.75 70.63
N GLU A 115 72.02 -79.62 71.01
CA GLU A 115 70.75 -79.84 70.30
C GLU A 115 69.90 -78.56 70.24
N LEU A 116 69.87 -77.74 71.29
CA LEU A 116 69.23 -76.41 71.30
C LEU A 116 69.96 -75.39 70.43
N GLN A 117 71.31 -75.40 70.41
CA GLN A 117 72.10 -74.55 69.52
C GLN A 117 71.89 -74.91 68.04
N GLU A 118 71.83 -76.21 67.70
CA GLU A 118 71.50 -76.68 66.37
C GLU A 118 70.06 -76.33 65.96
N ALA A 119 69.08 -76.50 66.85
CA ALA A 119 67.69 -76.12 66.58
C ALA A 119 67.54 -74.61 66.36
N ASN A 120 68.25 -73.79 67.12
CA ASN A 120 68.27 -72.34 66.97
C ASN A 120 69.03 -71.90 65.70
N GLY A 121 70.07 -72.65 65.29
CA GLY A 121 70.73 -72.49 63.99
C GLY A 121 69.77 -72.74 62.83
N ARG A 122 69.10 -73.90 62.82
CA ARG A 122 68.09 -74.25 61.80
C ARG A 122 66.92 -73.24 61.76
N LEU A 123 66.57 -72.62 62.89
CA LEU A 123 65.61 -71.51 62.97
C LEU A 123 66.15 -70.17 62.45
N ALA A 124 67.45 -69.93 62.52
CA ALA A 124 68.09 -68.80 61.86
C ALA A 124 68.14 -69.02 60.34
N ASP A 125 68.57 -70.20 59.89
CA ASP A 125 68.68 -70.58 58.47
C ASP A 125 67.31 -70.48 57.76
N THR A 126 66.25 -71.03 58.36
CA THR A 126 64.89 -70.96 57.80
C THR A 126 64.32 -69.53 57.82
N ARG A 127 64.69 -68.68 58.79
CA ARG A 127 64.33 -67.26 58.78
C ARG A 127 65.10 -66.49 57.69
N GLN A 128 66.36 -66.82 57.46
CA GLN A 128 67.14 -66.25 56.37
C GLN A 128 66.53 -66.63 55.01
N GLN A 129 66.28 -67.92 54.78
CA GLN A 129 65.63 -68.41 53.55
C GLN A 129 64.26 -67.77 53.31
N LEU A 130 63.44 -67.58 54.37
CA LEU A 130 62.16 -66.88 54.26
C LEU A 130 62.33 -65.40 53.87
N ASN A 131 63.37 -64.74 54.37
CA ASN A 131 63.66 -63.35 54.03
C ASN A 131 64.24 -63.22 52.60
N GLU A 132 65.08 -64.17 52.16
CA GLU A 132 65.58 -64.27 50.79
C GLU A 132 64.43 -64.53 49.80
N GLN A 133 63.47 -65.42 50.14
CA GLN A 133 62.26 -65.63 49.35
C GLN A 133 61.37 -64.37 49.28
N LYS A 134 61.24 -63.61 50.38
CA LYS A 134 60.53 -62.32 50.38
C LYS A 134 61.25 -61.26 49.54
N ALA A 135 62.58 -61.18 49.60
CA ALA A 135 63.38 -60.30 48.76
C ALA A 135 63.24 -60.67 47.27
N ALA A 136 63.29 -61.97 46.95
CA ALA A 136 63.03 -62.47 45.61
C ALA A 136 61.62 -62.09 45.12
N HIS A 137 60.57 -62.35 45.92
CA HIS A 137 59.19 -62.04 45.55
C HIS A 137 58.92 -60.52 45.41
N THR A 138 59.52 -59.67 46.24
CA THR A 138 59.42 -58.21 46.09
C THR A 138 60.17 -57.72 44.84
N SER A 139 61.36 -58.27 44.54
CA SER A 139 62.07 -57.97 43.29
C SER A 139 61.31 -58.45 42.05
N LEU A 140 60.60 -59.58 42.14
CA LEU A 140 59.73 -60.13 41.10
C LEU A 140 58.51 -59.21 40.88
N SER A 141 57.87 -58.77 41.97
CA SER A 141 56.75 -57.83 41.92
C SER A 141 57.12 -56.49 41.28
N LEU A 142 58.30 -55.94 41.59
CA LEU A 142 58.84 -54.73 40.95
C LEU A 142 59.16 -54.94 39.47
N ARG A 143 59.65 -56.12 39.07
CA ARG A 143 59.83 -56.47 37.65
C ARG A 143 58.49 -56.59 36.92
N TYR A 144 57.45 -57.12 37.57
CA TYR A 144 56.11 -57.15 36.99
C TYR A 144 55.44 -55.77 36.92
N SER A 145 55.56 -54.91 37.95
CA SER A 145 55.00 -53.55 37.88
C SER A 145 55.67 -52.75 36.77
N THR A 146 57.01 -52.73 36.73
CA THR A 146 57.76 -52.02 35.67
C THR A 146 57.55 -52.61 34.27
N ALA A 147 57.21 -53.90 34.15
CA ALA A 147 56.77 -54.48 32.88
C ALA A 147 55.37 -54.01 32.48
N VAL A 148 54.41 -53.94 33.42
CA VAL A 148 53.04 -53.44 33.19
C VAL A 148 53.04 -51.93 32.90
N GLU A 149 53.87 -51.15 33.58
CA GLU A 149 54.10 -49.72 33.31
C GLU A 149 54.64 -49.51 31.89
N ARG A 150 55.60 -50.35 31.46
CA ARG A 150 56.12 -50.31 30.07
C ARG A 150 55.07 -50.74 29.05
N LEU A 151 54.31 -51.79 29.32
CA LEU A 151 53.23 -52.25 28.43
C LEU A 151 52.14 -51.19 28.29
N THR A 152 51.72 -50.55 29.38
CA THR A 152 50.71 -49.46 29.34
C THR A 152 51.24 -48.18 28.68
N MET A 153 52.54 -47.87 28.79
CA MET A 153 53.17 -46.84 27.95
C MET A 153 53.15 -47.21 26.47
N VAL A 154 53.54 -48.44 26.12
CA VAL A 154 53.53 -48.93 24.72
C VAL A 154 52.11 -48.99 24.14
N GLU A 155 51.10 -49.39 24.90
CA GLU A 155 49.68 -49.28 24.51
C GLU A 155 49.27 -47.81 24.29
N GLY A 156 49.71 -46.90 25.16
CA GLY A 156 49.47 -45.47 25.02
C GLY A 156 50.09 -44.88 23.75
N ASP A 157 51.30 -45.29 23.40
CA ASP A 157 51.98 -44.87 22.17
C ASP A 157 51.42 -45.57 20.93
N MET A 158 51.01 -46.84 21.02
CA MET A 158 50.30 -47.54 19.96
C MET A 158 48.99 -46.83 19.61
N ARG A 159 48.19 -46.42 20.61
CA ARG A 159 46.95 -45.65 20.38
C ARG A 159 47.20 -44.28 19.75
N LYS A 160 48.34 -43.62 20.06
CA LYS A 160 48.75 -42.38 19.37
C LYS A 160 49.08 -42.64 17.90
N LEU A 161 49.82 -43.72 17.61
CA LEU A 161 50.15 -44.14 16.24
C LEU A 161 48.91 -44.55 15.46
N GLU A 162 47.95 -45.24 16.08
CA GLU A 162 46.64 -45.56 15.47
C GLU A 162 45.86 -44.28 15.14
N ALA A 163 45.78 -43.32 16.07
CA ALA A 163 45.12 -42.03 15.83
C ALA A 163 45.79 -41.23 14.71
N GLN A 164 47.14 -41.18 14.68
CA GLN A 164 47.91 -40.55 13.60
C GLN A 164 47.69 -41.26 12.26
N LEU A 165 47.60 -42.59 12.24
CA LEU A 165 47.36 -43.38 11.03
C LEU A 165 45.94 -43.20 10.50
N VAL A 166 44.95 -43.01 11.37
CA VAL A 166 43.58 -42.60 10.99
C VAL A 166 43.58 -41.16 10.44
N GLN A 167 44.30 -40.23 11.08
CA GLN A 167 44.42 -38.85 10.61
C GLN A 167 45.09 -38.77 9.21
N GLU A 168 46.18 -39.51 9.01
CA GLU A 168 46.85 -39.71 7.70
C GLU A 168 45.91 -40.30 6.64
N ARG A 169 45.12 -41.32 6.99
CA ARG A 169 44.11 -41.88 6.07
C ARG A 169 43.05 -40.84 5.68
N ASN A 170 42.55 -40.08 6.64
CA ASN A 170 41.55 -39.04 6.39
C ASN A 170 42.12 -37.91 5.51
N GLN A 171 43.34 -37.45 5.77
CA GLN A 171 44.04 -36.47 4.93
C GLN A 171 44.28 -37.01 3.51
N ARG A 172 44.66 -38.29 3.36
CA ARG A 172 44.81 -38.93 2.05
C ARG A 172 43.48 -39.04 1.29
N HIS A 173 42.37 -39.27 1.99
CA HIS A 173 41.03 -39.24 1.38
C HIS A 173 40.58 -37.83 0.99
N GLN A 174 40.89 -36.80 1.80
CA GLN A 174 40.64 -35.40 1.44
C GLN A 174 41.43 -35.00 0.18
N VAL A 175 42.74 -35.26 0.14
CA VAL A 175 43.59 -35.02 -1.03
C VAL A 175 43.19 -35.88 -2.24
N GLN A 176 42.53 -37.03 -2.04
CA GLN A 176 41.90 -37.79 -3.13
C GLN A 176 40.64 -37.11 -3.65
N SER A 177 39.74 -36.64 -2.77
CA SER A 177 38.54 -35.88 -3.15
C SER A 177 38.91 -34.63 -3.93
N GLU A 178 39.83 -33.81 -3.41
CA GLU A 178 40.35 -32.60 -4.06
C GLU A 178 40.91 -32.91 -5.46
N ARG A 179 41.64 -34.02 -5.61
CA ARG A 179 42.19 -34.45 -6.92
C ARG A 179 41.11 -34.97 -7.86
N GLU A 180 40.01 -35.53 -7.37
CA GLU A 180 38.89 -35.97 -8.18
C GLU A 180 37.99 -34.80 -8.58
N GLU A 181 37.77 -33.83 -7.69
CA GLU A 181 37.16 -32.53 -7.96
C GLU A 181 37.97 -31.74 -9.00
N GLN A 182 39.29 -31.65 -8.86
CA GLN A 182 40.18 -31.06 -9.86
C GLN A 182 40.12 -31.81 -11.20
N ARG A 183 40.01 -33.14 -11.21
CA ARG A 183 39.82 -33.93 -12.45
C ARG A 183 38.44 -33.71 -13.08
N LEU A 184 37.40 -33.47 -12.29
CA LEU A 184 36.08 -33.11 -12.80
C LEU A 184 36.09 -31.70 -13.39
N ALA A 185 36.63 -30.71 -12.68
CA ALA A 185 36.82 -29.35 -13.18
C ALA A 185 37.67 -29.31 -14.46
N LEU A 186 38.75 -30.10 -14.55
CA LEU A 186 39.55 -30.23 -15.77
C LEU A 186 38.77 -30.87 -16.93
N ARG A 187 37.88 -31.84 -16.67
CA ARG A 187 36.98 -32.42 -17.69
C ARG A 187 35.91 -31.42 -18.13
N GLU A 188 35.35 -30.65 -17.22
CA GLU A 188 34.38 -29.59 -17.54
C GLU A 188 35.04 -28.46 -18.36
N LEU A 189 36.28 -28.08 -18.03
CA LEU A 189 37.08 -27.16 -18.82
C LEU A 189 37.46 -27.74 -20.19
N GLN A 190 37.77 -29.05 -20.28
CA GLN A 190 37.98 -29.74 -21.56
C GLN A 190 36.69 -29.74 -22.39
N TRP A 191 35.53 -30.04 -21.81
CA TRP A 191 34.24 -29.98 -22.48
C TRP A 191 33.86 -28.55 -22.90
N ALA A 192 34.16 -27.54 -22.08
CA ALA A 192 34.00 -26.14 -22.46
C ALA A 192 34.94 -25.75 -23.61
N HIS A 193 36.19 -26.20 -23.59
CA HIS A 193 37.16 -25.98 -24.65
C HIS A 193 36.73 -26.68 -25.95
N GLU A 194 36.34 -27.95 -25.92
CA GLU A 194 35.80 -28.65 -27.09
C GLU A 194 34.51 -28.00 -27.60
N ARG A 195 33.67 -27.43 -26.72
CA ARG A 195 32.45 -26.71 -27.11
C ARG A 195 32.78 -25.39 -27.79
N LEU A 196 33.78 -24.66 -27.30
CA LEU A 196 34.31 -23.44 -27.92
C LEU A 196 35.05 -23.75 -29.23
N GLN A 197 35.78 -24.88 -29.32
CA GLN A 197 36.37 -25.36 -30.57
C GLN A 197 35.28 -25.73 -31.58
N ARG A 198 34.25 -26.50 -31.22
CA ARG A 198 33.12 -26.79 -32.11
C ARG A 198 32.36 -25.53 -32.50
N GLN A 199 32.30 -24.50 -31.65
CA GLN A 199 31.74 -23.19 -32.00
C GLN A 199 32.68 -22.39 -32.93
N LEU A 200 33.99 -22.47 -32.77
CA LEU A 200 34.98 -21.91 -33.70
C LEU A 200 34.91 -22.61 -35.06
N GLU A 201 34.96 -23.94 -35.11
CA GLU A 201 34.77 -24.75 -36.32
C GLU A 201 33.43 -24.42 -37.02
N GLN A 202 32.35 -24.20 -36.24
CA GLN A 202 31.06 -23.76 -36.79
C GLN A 202 31.07 -22.30 -37.27
N LEU A 203 31.89 -21.41 -36.70
CA LEU A 203 32.04 -20.03 -37.17
C LEU A 203 32.93 -19.96 -38.42
N GLU A 204 34.01 -20.73 -38.46
CA GLU A 204 34.91 -20.91 -39.60
C GLU A 204 34.16 -21.53 -40.79
N ALA A 205 33.41 -22.62 -40.57
CA ALA A 205 32.59 -23.26 -41.59
C ALA A 205 31.45 -22.37 -42.13
N ASN A 206 31.03 -21.34 -41.38
CA ASN A 206 30.00 -20.39 -41.80
C ASN A 206 30.56 -19.05 -42.33
N LYS A 207 31.88 -18.83 -42.39
CA LYS A 207 32.47 -17.54 -42.80
C LYS A 207 33.67 -17.67 -43.72
N GLY A 208 33.42 -17.54 -45.03
CA GLY A 208 34.42 -17.06 -45.98
C GLY A 208 34.71 -15.58 -45.76
N LEU A 209 35.64 -15.26 -44.86
CA LEU A 209 36.12 -13.90 -44.56
C LEU A 209 37.67 -13.88 -44.65
N ASP A 210 38.24 -12.89 -45.34
CA ASP A 210 39.69 -12.81 -45.60
C ASP A 210 40.44 -12.47 -44.28
N PRO A 211 41.47 -13.24 -43.88
CA PRO A 211 42.23 -12.98 -42.64
C PRO A 211 42.83 -11.56 -42.56
N LYS A 212 42.99 -10.85 -43.69
CA LYS A 212 43.43 -9.45 -43.71
C LYS A 212 42.43 -8.46 -43.09
N GLU A 213 41.14 -8.78 -43.08
CA GLU A 213 40.13 -7.93 -42.43
C GLU A 213 40.17 -8.13 -40.90
N VAL A 214 40.47 -9.35 -40.44
CA VAL A 214 40.69 -9.64 -39.01
C VAL A 214 41.93 -8.93 -38.47
N GLN A 215 43.03 -8.88 -39.24
CA GLN A 215 44.22 -8.11 -38.82
C GLN A 215 43.94 -6.61 -38.73
N ARG A 216 43.16 -6.02 -39.65
CA ARG A 216 42.73 -4.61 -39.54
C ARG A 216 41.84 -4.36 -38.31
N ALA A 217 40.95 -5.30 -37.97
CA ALA A 217 40.13 -5.20 -36.77
C ALA A 217 40.95 -5.27 -35.46
N LEU A 218 42.08 -6.01 -35.47
CA LEU A 218 42.99 -6.12 -34.32
C LEU A 218 43.99 -4.95 -34.21
N GLU A 219 44.30 -4.28 -35.32
CA GLU A 219 45.13 -3.07 -35.34
C GLU A 219 44.34 -1.82 -34.92
N ASP A 220 43.01 -1.85 -35.01
CA ASP A 220 42.16 -0.72 -34.63
C ASP A 220 42.01 -0.60 -33.10
N ARG A 221 42.79 0.34 -32.53
CA ARG A 221 42.87 0.61 -31.08
C ARG A 221 41.56 1.10 -30.44
N SER A 222 40.51 1.30 -31.24
CA SER A 222 39.14 1.56 -30.79
C SER A 222 38.53 0.43 -29.95
N GLN A 223 39.01 -0.82 -30.10
CA GLN A 223 38.39 -1.99 -29.45
C GLN A 223 38.86 -2.27 -28.01
N TYR A 224 39.93 -1.61 -27.54
CA TYR A 224 40.25 -1.56 -26.12
C TYR A 224 39.39 -0.48 -25.46
N ILE A 225 38.19 -0.88 -25.01
CA ILE A 225 37.26 -0.01 -24.26
C ILE A 225 38.04 0.71 -23.14
N PRO A 226 38.26 2.03 -23.23
CA PRO A 226 38.99 2.75 -22.21
C PRO A 226 38.26 2.65 -20.87
N THR A 227 38.98 2.69 -19.76
CA THR A 227 38.34 2.81 -18.42
C THR A 227 37.43 4.03 -18.33
N VAL A 228 37.70 5.07 -19.14
CA VAL A 228 36.83 6.24 -19.33
C VAL A 228 35.47 5.87 -19.95
N GLU A 229 35.40 4.91 -20.88
CA GLU A 229 34.12 4.46 -21.47
C GLU A 229 33.37 3.50 -20.54
N VAL A 230 34.06 2.65 -19.78
CA VAL A 230 33.43 1.84 -18.72
C VAL A 230 32.86 2.74 -17.63
N HIS A 231 33.61 3.74 -17.16
CA HIS A 231 33.09 4.74 -16.22
C HIS A 231 32.00 5.61 -16.84
N ARG A 232 32.10 5.98 -18.12
CA ARG A 232 31.03 6.67 -18.83
C ARG A 232 29.74 5.84 -18.82
N MET A 233 29.81 4.56 -19.20
CA MET A 233 28.66 3.64 -19.12
C MET A 233 28.13 3.47 -17.69
N GLN A 234 29.00 3.43 -16.68
CA GLN A 234 28.56 3.43 -15.27
C GLN A 234 27.85 4.73 -14.90
N THR A 235 28.35 5.90 -15.31
CA THR A 235 27.68 7.19 -15.05
C THR A 235 26.41 7.36 -15.87
N GLU A 236 26.34 6.86 -17.11
CA GLU A 236 25.12 6.86 -17.92
C GLU A 236 24.07 5.91 -17.32
N MET A 237 24.47 4.75 -16.80
CA MET A 237 23.59 3.84 -16.05
C MET A 237 23.16 4.41 -14.70
N GLN A 238 24.04 5.11 -13.98
CA GLN A 238 23.68 5.82 -12.75
C GLN A 238 22.71 6.97 -13.05
N ASN A 239 22.93 7.72 -14.12
CA ASN A 239 22.05 8.81 -14.56
C ASN A 239 20.69 8.29 -15.07
N THR A 240 20.64 7.15 -15.76
CA THR A 240 19.34 6.55 -16.14
C THR A 240 18.61 6.02 -14.92
N HIS A 241 19.28 5.31 -14.00
CA HIS A 241 18.69 4.90 -12.72
C HIS A 241 18.19 6.10 -11.90
N GLN A 242 18.98 7.17 -11.79
CA GLN A 242 18.58 8.40 -11.11
C GLN A 242 17.35 9.03 -11.80
N SER A 243 17.36 9.19 -13.12
CA SER A 243 16.21 9.72 -13.87
C SER A 243 14.94 8.86 -13.77
N LEU A 244 15.09 7.56 -13.49
CA LEU A 244 13.99 6.61 -13.28
C LEU A 244 13.46 6.74 -11.84
N VAL A 245 14.34 6.90 -10.85
CA VAL A 245 13.98 7.26 -9.47
C VAL A 245 13.28 8.63 -9.43
N ASP A 246 13.82 9.65 -10.08
CA ASP A 246 13.24 11.00 -10.14
C ASP A 246 11.88 10.99 -10.84
N ARG A 247 11.69 10.15 -11.88
CA ARG A 247 10.39 9.90 -12.51
C ARG A 247 9.41 9.16 -11.60
N LEU A 248 9.87 8.20 -10.80
CA LEU A 248 9.01 7.50 -9.83
C LEU A 248 8.62 8.43 -8.67
N LEU A 249 9.53 9.29 -8.20
CA LEU A 249 9.25 10.30 -7.19
C LEU A 249 8.24 11.34 -7.71
N THR A 250 8.47 11.94 -8.88
CA THR A 250 7.52 12.89 -9.46
C THR A 250 6.18 12.25 -9.84
N ALA A 251 6.16 10.97 -10.24
CA ALA A 251 4.91 10.22 -10.41
C ALA A 251 4.18 10.02 -9.07
N LEU A 252 4.88 9.64 -8.00
CA LEU A 252 4.30 9.49 -6.65
C LEU A 252 3.82 10.83 -6.08
N GLU A 253 4.56 11.93 -6.28
CA GLU A 253 4.14 13.28 -5.91
C GLU A 253 2.88 13.69 -6.68
N SER A 254 2.82 13.46 -8.00
CA SER A 254 1.61 13.71 -8.79
C SER A 254 0.42 12.85 -8.34
N LEU A 255 0.67 11.61 -7.92
CA LEU A 255 -0.35 10.72 -7.38
C LEU A 255 -0.87 11.23 -6.03
N VAL A 256 0.02 11.70 -5.13
CA VAL A 256 -0.36 12.31 -3.84
C VAL A 256 -1.19 13.57 -4.08
N VAL A 257 -0.74 14.49 -4.95
CA VAL A 257 -1.51 15.71 -5.30
C VAL A 257 -2.87 15.34 -5.89
N SER A 258 -2.95 14.39 -6.82
CA SER A 258 -4.24 13.92 -7.36
C SER A 258 -5.14 13.25 -6.30
N SER A 259 -4.56 12.69 -5.23
CA SER A 259 -5.31 12.14 -4.10
C SER A 259 -5.86 13.22 -3.17
N GLU A 260 -5.16 14.35 -3.03
CA GLU A 260 -5.63 15.53 -2.28
C GLU A 260 -6.66 16.32 -3.09
N GLU A 261 -6.46 16.45 -4.40
CA GLU A 261 -7.44 16.99 -5.34
C GLU A 261 -8.71 16.13 -5.40
N SER A 262 -8.61 14.79 -5.44
CA SER A 262 -9.81 13.94 -5.43
C SER A 262 -10.56 13.99 -4.09
N GLN A 263 -9.86 14.09 -2.95
CA GLN A 263 -10.50 14.29 -1.65
C GLN A 263 -11.20 15.66 -1.56
N THR A 264 -10.52 16.74 -1.94
CA THR A 264 -11.12 18.09 -1.93
C THR A 264 -12.29 18.19 -2.91
N ASN A 265 -12.17 17.63 -4.11
CA ASN A 265 -13.28 17.51 -5.06
C ASN A 265 -14.44 16.67 -4.51
N PHE A 266 -14.18 15.57 -3.78
CA PHE A 266 -15.24 14.78 -3.13
C PHE A 266 -15.98 15.58 -2.05
N PHE A 267 -15.26 16.37 -1.23
CA PHE A 267 -15.89 17.27 -0.26
C PHE A 267 -16.71 18.38 -0.94
N VAL A 268 -16.20 19.00 -2.01
CA VAL A 268 -16.93 20.01 -2.80
C VAL A 268 -18.18 19.39 -3.44
N ALA A 269 -18.05 18.26 -4.12
CA ALA A 269 -19.18 17.54 -4.73
C ALA A 269 -20.24 17.14 -3.68
N ARG A 270 -19.82 16.60 -2.53
CA ARG A 270 -20.72 16.28 -1.42
C ARG A 270 -21.44 17.53 -0.89
N SER A 271 -20.75 18.66 -0.76
CA SER A 271 -21.36 19.93 -0.34
C SER A 271 -22.36 20.48 -1.37
N ALA A 272 -22.05 20.35 -2.66
CA ALA A 272 -22.93 20.77 -3.75
C ALA A 272 -24.17 19.88 -3.85
N VAL A 273 -24.03 18.56 -3.70
CA VAL A 273 -25.15 17.60 -3.64
C VAL A 273 -26.04 17.86 -2.42
N LEU A 274 -25.46 18.12 -1.25
CA LEU A 274 -26.24 18.50 -0.06
C LEU A 274 -26.97 19.83 -0.25
N SER A 275 -26.32 20.83 -0.84
CA SER A 275 -26.95 22.12 -1.16
C SER A 275 -28.09 21.96 -2.16
N ALA A 276 -27.91 21.14 -3.20
CA ALA A 276 -28.95 20.83 -4.17
C ALA A 276 -30.13 20.06 -3.54
N ALA A 277 -29.85 19.11 -2.64
CA ALA A 277 -30.88 18.39 -1.88
C ALA A 277 -31.70 19.33 -0.98
N THR A 278 -31.06 20.28 -0.29
CA THR A 278 -31.79 21.31 0.48
C THR A 278 -32.60 22.24 -0.42
N ASP A 279 -32.10 22.58 -1.62
CA ASP A 279 -32.80 23.44 -2.57
C ASP A 279 -34.01 22.74 -3.19
N VAL A 280 -33.92 21.42 -3.45
CA VAL A 280 -35.04 20.57 -3.88
C VAL A 280 -36.06 20.39 -2.76
N SER A 281 -35.63 20.12 -1.52
CA SER A 281 -36.52 20.02 -0.36
C SER A 281 -37.29 21.33 -0.12
N ALA A 282 -36.62 22.48 -0.20
CA ALA A 282 -37.26 23.78 -0.07
C ALA A 282 -38.16 24.15 -1.27
N ARG A 283 -38.00 23.50 -2.43
CA ARG A 283 -38.95 23.60 -3.57
C ARG A 283 -40.16 22.69 -3.37
N LEU A 284 -39.97 21.47 -2.86
CA LEU A 284 -41.04 20.55 -2.48
C LEU A 284 -41.96 21.20 -1.44
N GLN A 285 -41.42 21.72 -0.33
CA GLN A 285 -42.22 22.39 0.71
C GLN A 285 -43.03 23.59 0.19
N ARG A 286 -42.54 24.30 -0.84
CA ARG A 286 -43.30 25.39 -1.49
C ARG A 286 -44.35 24.87 -2.47
N ALA A 287 -44.13 23.72 -3.10
CA ALA A 287 -45.12 23.07 -3.95
C ALA A 287 -46.23 22.40 -3.11
N GLU A 288 -45.87 21.76 -2.00
CA GLU A 288 -46.77 21.20 -0.99
C GLU A 288 -47.69 22.30 -0.43
N ALA A 289 -47.13 23.40 0.09
CA ALA A 289 -47.92 24.53 0.58
C ALA A 289 -48.79 25.19 -0.52
N ALA A 290 -48.32 25.24 -1.77
CA ALA A 290 -49.12 25.76 -2.88
C ALA A 290 -50.25 24.80 -3.32
N LEU A 291 -50.09 23.49 -3.11
CA LEU A 291 -51.17 22.51 -3.30
C LEU A 291 -52.19 22.60 -2.16
N GLU A 292 -51.73 22.75 -0.91
CA GLU A 292 -52.60 23.02 0.25
C GLU A 292 -53.43 24.31 0.04
N ASP A 293 -52.82 25.40 -0.42
CA ASP A 293 -53.53 26.65 -0.77
C ASP A 293 -54.57 26.44 -1.90
N VAL A 294 -54.27 25.58 -2.90
CA VAL A 294 -55.17 25.30 -4.02
C VAL A 294 -56.34 24.39 -3.61
N ASP A 295 -56.10 23.37 -2.80
CA ASP A 295 -57.17 22.53 -2.26
C ASP A 295 -58.03 23.31 -1.25
N GLN A 296 -57.44 24.19 -0.43
CA GLN A 296 -58.18 25.10 0.45
C GLN A 296 -59.07 26.07 -0.36
N GLN A 297 -58.56 26.63 -1.46
CA GLN A 297 -59.35 27.44 -2.39
C GLN A 297 -60.47 26.63 -3.04
N ARG A 298 -60.17 25.42 -3.54
CA ARG A 298 -61.15 24.51 -4.16
C ARG A 298 -62.27 24.12 -3.20
N MET A 299 -61.94 23.80 -1.95
CA MET A 299 -62.94 23.53 -0.92
C MET A 299 -63.81 24.77 -0.65
N SER A 300 -63.21 25.96 -0.52
CA SER A 300 -63.98 27.21 -0.33
C SER A 300 -64.86 27.57 -1.53
N TYR A 301 -64.44 27.23 -2.75
CA TYR A 301 -65.21 27.40 -3.99
C TYR A 301 -66.39 26.43 -4.05
N ASN A 302 -66.16 25.13 -3.77
CA ASN A 302 -67.22 24.14 -3.69
C ASN A 302 -68.25 24.52 -2.62
N GLU A 303 -67.79 24.88 -1.42
CA GLU A 303 -68.62 25.38 -0.33
C GLU A 303 -69.40 26.65 -0.66
N GLY A 304 -68.89 27.50 -1.56
CA GLY A 304 -69.58 28.69 -2.04
C GLY A 304 -70.65 28.33 -3.06
N LEU A 305 -70.30 27.49 -4.03
CA LEU A 305 -71.17 27.04 -5.11
C LEU A 305 -72.31 26.17 -4.59
N GLU A 306 -72.08 25.29 -3.61
CA GLU A 306 -73.13 24.54 -2.90
C GLU A 306 -74.16 25.50 -2.27
N LYS A 307 -73.71 26.55 -1.56
CA LYS A 307 -74.58 27.56 -0.95
C LYS A 307 -75.33 28.38 -2.01
N GLU A 308 -74.68 28.78 -3.09
CA GLU A 308 -75.34 29.45 -4.22
C GLU A 308 -76.40 28.55 -4.89
N THR A 309 -76.15 27.25 -5.03
CA THR A 309 -77.15 26.30 -5.56
C THR A 309 -78.31 26.04 -4.60
N ASP A 310 -78.06 25.98 -3.29
CA ASP A 310 -79.12 25.85 -2.27
C ASP A 310 -79.99 27.12 -2.21
N GLU A 311 -79.38 28.32 -2.23
CA GLU A 311 -80.10 29.58 -2.27
C GLU A 311 -80.92 29.74 -3.56
N PHE A 312 -80.37 29.37 -4.71
CA PHE A 312 -81.08 29.34 -5.99
C PHE A 312 -82.23 28.32 -5.99
N LEU A 313 -82.01 27.10 -5.49
CA LEU A 313 -83.04 26.07 -5.41
C LEU A 313 -84.19 26.49 -4.47
N LEU A 314 -83.87 27.08 -3.32
CA LEU A 314 -84.86 27.64 -2.40
C LEU A 314 -85.66 28.79 -3.02
N ALA A 315 -85.00 29.67 -3.78
CA ALA A 315 -85.67 30.74 -4.53
C ALA A 315 -86.65 30.16 -5.56
N VAL A 316 -86.19 29.25 -6.44
CA VAL A 316 -87.01 28.58 -7.46
C VAL A 316 -88.17 27.79 -6.82
N MET A 317 -87.94 27.09 -5.70
CA MET A 317 -89.00 26.40 -4.96
C MET A 317 -90.03 27.39 -4.38
N SER A 318 -89.62 28.57 -3.94
CA SER A 318 -90.53 29.61 -3.43
C SER A 318 -91.36 30.25 -4.55
N GLU A 319 -90.76 30.58 -5.70
CA GLU A 319 -91.47 31.11 -6.86
C GLU A 319 -92.46 30.08 -7.42
N ASN A 320 -92.06 28.82 -7.55
CA ASN A 320 -92.92 27.73 -8.01
C ASN A 320 -94.11 27.52 -7.06
N LYS A 321 -93.87 27.55 -5.73
CA LYS A 321 -94.92 27.49 -4.71
C LYS A 321 -95.90 28.68 -4.79
N ASP A 322 -95.43 29.89 -5.08
CA ASP A 322 -96.28 31.07 -5.23
C ASP A 322 -97.04 31.07 -6.56
N LEU A 323 -96.45 30.55 -7.65
CA LEU A 323 -97.14 30.28 -8.92
C LEU A 323 -98.26 29.25 -8.74
N TRP A 324 -98.05 28.16 -7.98
CA TRP A 324 -99.12 27.20 -7.66
C TRP A 324 -100.25 27.81 -6.81
N GLN A 325 -99.92 28.71 -5.87
CA GLN A 325 -100.95 29.47 -5.13
C GLN A 325 -101.74 30.40 -6.05
N GLN A 326 -101.08 31.13 -6.96
CA GLN A 326 -101.77 31.98 -7.94
C GLN A 326 -102.62 31.17 -8.92
N LEU A 327 -102.13 30.02 -9.39
CA LEU A 327 -102.87 29.11 -10.27
C LEU A 327 -104.14 28.57 -9.58
N THR A 328 -104.01 28.10 -8.34
CA THR A 328 -105.16 27.57 -7.58
C THR A 328 -106.15 28.67 -7.18
N LEU A 329 -105.69 29.89 -6.88
CA LEU A 329 -106.58 31.05 -6.70
C LEU A 329 -107.34 31.37 -7.99
N LEU A 330 -106.67 31.49 -9.13
CA LEU A 330 -107.30 31.75 -10.44
C LEU A 330 -108.26 30.62 -10.86
N GLN A 331 -107.96 29.37 -10.51
CA GLN A 331 -108.84 28.24 -10.77
C GLN A 331 -110.09 28.28 -9.89
N ASN A 332 -109.95 28.61 -8.60
CA ASN A 332 -111.09 28.84 -7.70
C ASN A 332 -111.95 30.05 -8.16
N GLU A 333 -111.34 31.14 -8.61
CA GLU A 333 -112.05 32.30 -9.19
C GLU A 333 -112.82 31.91 -10.47
N TYR A 334 -112.20 31.11 -11.34
CA TYR A 334 -112.84 30.60 -12.56
C TYR A 334 -114.01 29.67 -12.24
N ASP A 335 -113.84 28.71 -11.34
CA ASP A 335 -114.90 27.78 -10.94
C ASP A 335 -116.06 28.51 -10.23
N MET A 336 -115.76 29.54 -9.42
CA MET A 336 -116.77 30.45 -8.85
C MET A 336 -117.52 31.25 -9.92
N ALA A 337 -116.82 31.81 -10.91
CA ALA A 337 -117.46 32.54 -12.01
C ALA A 337 -118.34 31.62 -12.89
N VAL A 338 -117.88 30.40 -13.18
CA VAL A 338 -118.66 29.37 -13.88
C VAL A 338 -119.87 28.93 -13.05
N ALA A 339 -119.73 28.81 -11.72
CA ALA A 339 -120.83 28.52 -10.82
C ALA A 339 -121.86 29.67 -10.78
N GLU A 340 -121.44 30.93 -10.73
CA GLU A 340 -122.35 32.10 -10.83
C GLU A 340 -123.08 32.15 -12.17
N VAL A 341 -122.38 31.97 -13.29
CA VAL A 341 -123.02 31.95 -14.63
C VAL A 341 -124.04 30.81 -14.73
N ARG A 342 -123.71 29.62 -14.21
CA ARG A 342 -124.67 28.50 -14.12
C ARG A 342 -125.86 28.83 -13.23
N LEU A 343 -125.63 29.42 -12.06
CA LEU A 343 -126.70 29.81 -11.12
C LEU A 343 -127.65 30.82 -11.77
N ARG A 344 -127.12 31.89 -12.38
CA ARG A 344 -127.90 32.91 -13.11
C ARG A 344 -128.67 32.29 -14.27
N SER A 345 -128.06 31.37 -15.04
CA SER A 345 -128.75 30.64 -16.11
C SER A 345 -129.92 29.79 -15.62
N SER A 346 -129.83 29.22 -14.41
CA SER A 346 -130.89 28.39 -13.82
C SER A 346 -132.04 29.21 -13.20
N GLN A 347 -131.86 30.51 -12.97
CA GLN A 347 -132.87 31.38 -12.37
C GLN A 347 -133.82 32.05 -13.38
N GLY A 348 -133.64 31.81 -14.69
CA GLY A 348 -134.62 32.19 -15.73
C GLY A 348 -134.78 33.69 -15.98
N GLY A 349 -133.93 34.53 -15.41
CA GLY A 349 -133.88 35.96 -15.73
C GLY A 349 -133.35 36.19 -17.15
N SER A 350 -133.99 37.10 -17.90
CA SER A 350 -133.50 37.52 -19.22
C SER A 350 -132.25 38.38 -19.05
N VAL A 351 -131.07 37.75 -19.14
CA VAL A 351 -129.77 38.41 -19.12
C VAL A 351 -129.73 39.52 -20.19
N THR A 352 -129.30 40.72 -19.80
CA THR A 352 -129.21 41.84 -20.73
C THR A 352 -128.03 41.68 -21.69
N ALA A 353 -128.11 42.31 -22.87
CA ALA A 353 -127.03 42.22 -23.86
C ALA A 353 -125.68 42.77 -23.33
N GLU A 354 -125.73 43.71 -22.39
CA GLU A 354 -124.56 44.30 -21.75
C GLU A 354 -123.88 43.31 -20.77
N GLU A 355 -124.66 42.54 -20.00
CA GLU A 355 -124.15 41.46 -19.14
C GLU A 355 -123.54 40.32 -19.95
N HIS A 356 -124.15 39.95 -21.08
CA HIS A 356 -123.58 38.94 -21.99
C HIS A 356 -122.25 39.44 -22.59
N ALA A 357 -122.20 40.70 -23.03
CA ALA A 357 -120.96 41.31 -23.54
C ALA A 357 -119.87 41.42 -22.46
N TYR A 358 -120.24 41.65 -21.20
CA TYR A 358 -119.31 41.62 -20.06
C TYR A 358 -118.73 40.22 -19.83
N ALA A 359 -119.58 39.20 -19.72
CA ALA A 359 -119.15 37.82 -19.54
C ALA A 359 -118.28 37.32 -20.72
N GLN A 360 -118.61 37.74 -21.94
CA GLN A 360 -117.86 37.39 -23.15
C GLN A 360 -116.46 38.01 -23.16
N ARG A 361 -116.32 39.30 -22.78
CA ARG A 361 -115.00 39.93 -22.55
C ARG A 361 -114.23 39.29 -21.40
N GLN A 362 -114.91 38.86 -20.34
CA GLN A 362 -114.26 38.17 -19.23
C GLN A 362 -113.71 36.80 -19.65
N LEU A 363 -114.42 36.08 -20.53
CA LEU A 363 -113.92 34.87 -21.17
C LEU A 363 -112.75 35.15 -22.12
N GLU A 364 -112.80 36.20 -22.94
CA GLU A 364 -111.69 36.63 -23.81
C GLU A 364 -110.42 36.94 -22.99
N VAL A 365 -110.54 37.68 -21.89
CA VAL A 365 -109.41 37.96 -20.98
C VAL A 365 -108.88 36.69 -20.31
N MET A 366 -109.75 35.73 -19.98
CA MET A 366 -109.32 34.45 -19.40
C MET A 366 -108.68 33.52 -20.43
N THR A 367 -109.12 33.49 -21.69
CA THR A 367 -108.44 32.74 -22.76
C THR A 367 -107.10 33.36 -23.15
N GLU A 368 -106.98 34.70 -23.15
CA GLU A 368 -105.68 35.37 -23.27
C GLU A 368 -104.73 35.01 -22.13
N ARG A 369 -105.20 35.04 -20.88
CA ARG A 369 -104.40 34.65 -19.70
C ARG A 369 -103.96 33.18 -19.78
N LEU A 370 -104.86 32.29 -20.17
CA LEU A 370 -104.55 30.86 -20.32
C LEU A 370 -103.58 30.60 -21.47
N GLY A 371 -103.71 31.29 -22.61
CA GLY A 371 -102.75 31.23 -23.71
C GLY A 371 -101.36 31.75 -23.32
N LYS A 372 -101.29 32.85 -22.55
CA LYS A 372 -100.02 33.36 -22.00
C LYS A 372 -99.41 32.39 -20.98
N ALA A 373 -100.21 31.73 -20.15
CA ALA A 373 -99.76 30.67 -19.25
C ALA A 373 -99.24 29.43 -20.00
N GLN A 374 -99.92 29.01 -21.08
CA GLN A 374 -99.44 27.93 -21.95
C GLN A 374 -98.09 28.29 -22.59
N GLN A 375 -97.94 29.49 -23.15
CA GLN A 375 -96.67 29.97 -23.71
C GLN A 375 -95.54 30.01 -22.66
N LEU A 376 -95.84 30.37 -21.41
CA LEU A 376 -94.86 30.30 -20.32
C LEU A 376 -94.45 28.86 -20.01
N VAL A 377 -95.39 27.92 -19.91
CA VAL A 377 -95.10 26.48 -19.70
C VAL A 377 -94.33 25.88 -20.89
N GLU A 378 -94.66 26.26 -22.12
CA GLU A 378 -93.89 25.87 -23.33
C GLU A 378 -92.46 26.43 -23.26
N SER A 379 -92.27 27.70 -22.87
CA SER A 379 -90.93 28.27 -22.70
C SER A 379 -90.12 27.61 -21.59
N GLN A 380 -90.75 27.26 -20.45
CA GLN A 380 -90.09 26.56 -19.35
C GLN A 380 -89.76 25.11 -19.69
N THR A 381 -90.59 24.41 -20.48
CA THR A 381 -90.29 23.03 -20.92
C THR A 381 -89.23 22.98 -22.02
N ILE A 382 -89.07 24.03 -22.82
CA ILE A 382 -87.91 24.19 -23.71
C ILE A 382 -86.64 24.46 -22.89
N LEU A 383 -86.69 25.37 -21.91
CA LEU A 383 -85.55 25.68 -21.04
C LEU A 383 -85.11 24.48 -20.20
N ALA A 384 -86.06 23.71 -19.65
CA ALA A 384 -85.76 22.50 -18.90
C ALA A 384 -85.01 21.47 -19.75
N ARG A 385 -85.41 21.25 -21.02
CA ARG A 385 -84.70 20.36 -21.94
C ARG A 385 -83.30 20.86 -22.27
N ALA A 386 -83.12 22.16 -22.46
CA ALA A 386 -81.79 22.74 -22.70
C ALA A 386 -80.84 22.49 -21.51
N HIS A 387 -81.35 22.55 -20.27
CA HIS A 387 -80.57 22.20 -19.08
C HIS A 387 -80.41 20.68 -18.88
N GLU A 388 -81.36 19.84 -19.31
CA GLU A 388 -81.18 18.38 -19.36
C GLU A 388 -80.08 17.97 -20.35
N GLU A 389 -80.02 18.64 -21.52
CA GLU A 389 -78.97 18.47 -22.54
C GLU A 389 -77.61 18.97 -22.03
N GLU A 390 -77.54 20.17 -21.43
CA GLU A 390 -76.33 20.74 -20.81
C GLU A 390 -75.79 19.86 -19.66
N MET A 391 -76.68 19.33 -18.80
CA MET A 391 -76.30 18.39 -17.74
C MET A 391 -75.80 17.05 -18.29
N ALA A 392 -76.34 16.56 -19.42
CA ALA A 392 -75.83 15.36 -20.07
C ALA A 392 -74.42 15.57 -20.63
N GLU A 393 -74.16 16.70 -21.31
CA GLU A 393 -72.81 17.05 -21.80
C GLU A 393 -71.80 17.19 -20.64
N LEU A 394 -72.21 17.81 -19.53
CA LEU A 394 -71.37 17.94 -18.33
C LEU A 394 -71.06 16.58 -17.67
N LEU A 395 -72.01 15.64 -17.67
CA LEU A 395 -71.77 14.27 -17.18
C LEU A 395 -70.84 13.48 -18.11
N GLU A 396 -71.02 13.53 -19.43
CA GLU A 396 -70.09 12.89 -20.37
C GLU A 396 -68.67 13.46 -20.27
N ALA A 397 -68.54 14.79 -20.08
CA ALA A 397 -67.27 15.45 -19.85
C ALA A 397 -66.62 15.03 -18.52
N ASN A 398 -67.42 14.84 -17.46
CA ASN A 398 -66.95 14.36 -16.16
C ASN A 398 -66.45 12.91 -16.24
N ASP A 399 -67.21 12.00 -16.86
CA ASP A 399 -66.76 10.62 -17.08
C ASP A 399 -65.48 10.54 -17.94
N ALA A 400 -65.35 11.41 -18.94
CA ALA A 400 -64.14 11.52 -19.75
C ALA A 400 -62.93 12.05 -18.96
N MET A 401 -63.17 12.92 -17.96
CA MET A 401 -62.15 13.38 -17.01
C MET A 401 -61.77 12.29 -16.00
N GLN A 402 -62.74 11.53 -15.49
CA GLN A 402 -62.50 10.41 -14.58
C GLN A 402 -61.65 9.32 -15.24
N ARG A 403 -62.01 8.88 -16.46
CA ARG A 403 -61.22 7.91 -17.24
C ARG A 403 -59.78 8.37 -17.47
N ARG A 404 -59.56 9.67 -17.73
CA ARG A 404 -58.20 10.24 -17.83
C ARG A 404 -57.44 10.24 -16.51
N LEU A 405 -58.12 10.42 -15.37
CA LEU A 405 -57.50 10.33 -14.05
C LEU A 405 -57.14 8.89 -13.71
N GLU A 406 -57.99 7.91 -14.02
CA GLU A 406 -57.71 6.48 -13.88
C GLU A 406 -56.52 6.05 -14.75
N GLU A 407 -56.48 6.46 -16.02
CA GLU A 407 -55.32 6.26 -16.91
C GLU A 407 -54.05 6.85 -16.32
N GLN A 408 -54.10 8.10 -15.81
CA GLN A 408 -52.95 8.75 -15.19
C GLN A 408 -52.49 8.03 -13.92
N GLN A 409 -53.40 7.63 -13.03
CA GLN A 409 -53.10 6.83 -11.84
C GLN A 409 -52.44 5.49 -12.22
N GLY A 410 -52.92 4.82 -13.27
CA GLY A 410 -52.27 3.64 -13.83
C GLY A 410 -50.83 3.92 -14.31
N THR A 411 -50.57 5.06 -14.98
CA THR A 411 -49.19 5.44 -15.34
C THR A 411 -48.33 5.84 -14.15
N VAL A 412 -48.90 6.31 -13.04
CA VAL A 412 -48.17 6.61 -11.80
C VAL A 412 -47.78 5.32 -11.11
N ALA A 413 -48.72 4.40 -10.87
CA ALA A 413 -48.45 3.09 -10.28
C ALA A 413 -47.39 2.28 -11.07
N ASN A 414 -47.42 2.36 -12.41
CA ASN A 414 -46.40 1.74 -13.26
C ASN A 414 -45.01 2.40 -13.14
N LYS A 415 -44.94 3.72 -12.90
CA LYS A 415 -43.67 4.43 -12.62
C LYS A 415 -43.16 4.10 -11.22
N ASP A 416 -44.04 4.03 -10.23
CA ASP A 416 -43.67 3.68 -8.85
C ASP A 416 -43.13 2.25 -8.79
N ALA A 417 -43.76 1.30 -9.49
CA ALA A 417 -43.22 -0.05 -9.66
C ALA A 417 -41.81 -0.04 -10.27
N ALA A 418 -41.61 0.64 -11.40
CA ALA A 418 -40.31 0.77 -12.06
C ALA A 418 -39.26 1.49 -11.18
N LEU A 419 -39.68 2.46 -10.35
CA LEU A 419 -38.83 3.09 -9.36
C LEU A 419 -38.42 2.08 -8.29
N THR A 420 -39.34 1.28 -7.72
CA THR A 420 -38.98 0.25 -6.72
C THR A 420 -38.06 -0.84 -7.28
N GLU A 421 -38.19 -1.19 -8.56
CA GLU A 421 -37.28 -2.12 -9.26
C GLU A 421 -35.87 -1.51 -9.43
N ALA A 422 -35.78 -0.24 -9.87
CA ALA A 422 -34.52 0.48 -9.93
C ALA A 422 -33.86 0.64 -8.55
N ASP A 423 -34.67 0.89 -7.51
CA ASP A 423 -34.24 0.99 -6.11
C ASP A 423 -33.71 -0.35 -5.58
N ALA A 424 -34.29 -1.48 -6.00
CA ALA A 424 -33.78 -2.82 -5.69
C ALA A 424 -32.44 -3.08 -6.41
N ALA A 425 -32.37 -2.81 -7.71
CA ALA A 425 -31.14 -2.94 -8.49
C ALA A 425 -29.99 -2.05 -7.97
N LEU A 426 -30.30 -0.86 -7.44
CA LEU A 426 -29.32 0.00 -6.77
C LEU A 426 -28.81 -0.60 -5.45
N ARG A 427 -29.67 -1.26 -4.65
CA ARG A 427 -29.25 -1.97 -3.43
C ARG A 427 -28.34 -3.15 -3.75
N ASP A 428 -28.70 -3.94 -4.76
CA ASP A 428 -27.90 -5.07 -5.23
C ASP A 428 -26.56 -4.64 -5.84
N ALA A 429 -26.52 -3.46 -6.48
CA ALA A 429 -25.26 -2.86 -6.93
C ALA A 429 -24.40 -2.37 -5.74
N THR A 430 -25.00 -1.81 -4.68
CA THR A 430 -24.24 -1.40 -3.49
C THR A 430 -23.67 -2.59 -2.71
N SER A 431 -24.40 -3.70 -2.55
CA SER A 431 -23.86 -4.89 -1.88
C SER A 431 -22.72 -5.52 -2.67
N GLN A 432 -22.83 -5.62 -4.00
CA GLN A 432 -21.72 -6.06 -4.87
C GLN A 432 -20.48 -5.16 -4.74
N ILE A 433 -20.67 -3.84 -4.59
CA ILE A 433 -19.57 -2.90 -4.35
C ILE A 433 -18.93 -3.11 -2.96
N GLU A 434 -19.72 -3.43 -1.93
CA GLU A 434 -19.21 -3.74 -0.59
C GLU A 434 -18.44 -5.07 -0.57
N GLU A 435 -18.98 -6.13 -1.18
CA GLU A 435 -18.31 -7.42 -1.36
C GLU A 435 -16.98 -7.29 -2.11
N LEU A 436 -16.95 -6.53 -3.21
CA LEU A 436 -15.71 -6.26 -3.96
C LEU A 436 -14.69 -5.43 -3.17
N GLN A 437 -15.15 -4.52 -2.31
CA GLN A 437 -14.25 -3.79 -1.41
C GLN A 437 -13.67 -4.69 -0.31
N ASP A 438 -14.45 -5.61 0.25
CA ASP A 438 -13.96 -6.56 1.26
C ASP A 438 -13.01 -7.60 0.65
N ALA A 439 -13.32 -8.15 -0.53
CA ALA A 439 -12.37 -8.99 -1.28
C ALA A 439 -11.05 -8.24 -1.56
N LEU A 440 -11.10 -6.94 -1.91
CA LEU A 440 -9.92 -6.10 -2.10
C LEU A 440 -9.18 -5.82 -0.78
N ARG A 441 -9.87 -5.72 0.37
CA ARG A 441 -9.26 -5.61 1.70
C ARG A 441 -8.55 -6.92 2.08
N GLU A 442 -9.16 -8.07 1.83
CA GLU A 442 -8.53 -9.38 2.05
C GLU A 442 -7.29 -9.58 1.19
N GLU A 443 -7.35 -9.30 -0.12
CA GLU A 443 -6.18 -9.41 -1.01
C GLU A 443 -5.05 -8.48 -0.59
N ARG A 444 -5.37 -7.25 -0.14
CA ARG A 444 -4.36 -6.35 0.44
C ARG A 444 -3.73 -6.91 1.72
N GLN A 445 -4.49 -7.61 2.57
CA GLN A 445 -3.97 -8.28 3.76
C GLN A 445 -3.10 -9.51 3.39
N ARG A 446 -3.53 -10.34 2.42
CA ARG A 446 -2.77 -11.48 1.89
C ARG A 446 -1.44 -11.02 1.29
N ALA A 447 -1.46 -9.96 0.46
CA ALA A 447 -0.26 -9.37 -0.12
C ALA A 447 0.66 -8.74 0.95
N ALA A 448 0.11 -8.09 1.98
CA ALA A 448 0.88 -7.57 3.11
C ALA A 448 1.54 -8.67 3.95
N ALA A 449 0.85 -9.79 4.17
CA ALA A 449 1.40 -10.97 4.85
C ALA A 449 2.54 -11.60 4.03
N MET A 450 2.33 -11.86 2.73
CA MET A 450 3.37 -12.36 1.83
C MET A 450 4.59 -11.40 1.76
N ALA A 451 4.35 -10.08 1.76
CA ALA A 451 5.43 -9.09 1.80
C ALA A 451 6.18 -9.06 3.15
N ALA A 452 5.53 -9.43 4.27
CA ALA A 452 6.17 -9.61 5.56
C ALA A 452 7.00 -10.91 5.60
N GLU A 453 6.48 -12.00 5.05
CA GLU A 453 7.20 -13.28 4.88
C GLU A 453 8.42 -13.14 3.99
N MET A 454 8.31 -12.47 2.83
CA MET A 454 9.45 -12.18 1.96
C MET A 454 10.51 -11.30 2.65
N LYS A 455 10.09 -10.34 3.50
CA LYS A 455 11.03 -9.55 4.32
C LYS A 455 11.67 -10.38 5.44
N ALA A 456 10.97 -11.39 5.97
CA ALA A 456 11.54 -12.32 6.94
C ALA A 456 12.57 -13.26 6.29
N THR A 457 12.25 -13.85 5.14
CA THR A 457 13.19 -14.73 4.41
C THR A 457 14.37 -13.95 3.84
N GLN A 458 14.19 -12.70 3.39
CA GLN A 458 15.29 -11.82 3.00
C GLN A 458 16.23 -11.56 4.18
N ARG A 459 15.70 -11.32 5.39
CA ARG A 459 16.52 -11.16 6.61
C ARG A 459 17.29 -12.42 6.95
N THR A 460 16.63 -13.59 7.01
CA THR A 460 17.34 -14.84 7.34
C THR A 460 18.40 -15.20 6.30
N MET A 461 18.14 -14.94 5.00
CA MET A 461 19.16 -15.07 3.95
C MET A 461 20.33 -14.11 4.16
N GLN A 462 20.06 -12.86 4.58
CA GLN A 462 21.10 -11.88 4.85
C GLN A 462 21.90 -12.23 6.12
N ASP A 463 21.25 -12.69 7.18
CA ASP A 463 21.90 -13.23 8.39
C ASP A 463 22.77 -14.45 8.07
N GLU A 464 22.33 -15.34 7.16
CA GLU A 464 23.14 -16.44 6.64
C GLU A 464 24.35 -15.96 5.83
N TYR A 465 24.19 -14.94 4.97
CA TYR A 465 25.31 -14.38 4.22
C TYR A 465 26.31 -13.70 5.15
N ASP A 466 25.86 -12.86 6.09
CA ASP A 466 26.68 -12.23 7.12
C ASP A 466 27.43 -13.26 7.98
N ALA A 467 26.78 -14.38 8.34
CA ALA A 467 27.43 -15.47 9.05
C ALA A 467 28.53 -16.15 8.21
N ARG A 468 28.29 -16.36 6.91
CA ARG A 468 29.31 -16.89 5.99
C ARG A 468 30.46 -15.91 5.74
N VAL A 469 30.20 -14.60 5.68
CA VAL A 469 31.26 -13.59 5.59
C VAL A 469 32.12 -13.64 6.85
N ARG A 470 31.53 -13.61 8.05
CA ARG A 470 32.27 -13.73 9.32
C ARG A 470 33.05 -15.04 9.44
N GLN A 471 32.53 -16.14 8.88
CA GLN A 471 33.26 -17.40 8.82
C GLN A 471 34.46 -17.31 7.87
N LEU A 472 34.29 -16.77 6.66
CA LEU A 472 35.39 -16.57 5.71
C LEU A 472 36.44 -15.59 6.24
N GLU A 473 36.04 -14.52 6.92
CA GLU A 473 36.94 -13.61 7.64
C GLU A 473 37.74 -14.35 8.73
N HIS A 474 37.11 -15.26 9.47
CA HIS A 474 37.80 -16.08 10.46
C HIS A 474 38.76 -17.09 9.82
N ASP A 475 38.33 -17.78 8.77
CA ASP A 475 39.12 -18.78 8.03
C ASP A 475 40.32 -18.11 7.35
N CYS A 476 40.16 -16.88 6.80
CA CYS A 476 41.26 -16.05 6.33
C CYS A 476 42.21 -15.65 7.45
N GLY A 477 41.71 -15.22 8.62
CA GLY A 477 42.57 -14.91 9.78
C GLY A 477 43.38 -16.11 10.26
N VAL A 478 42.80 -17.32 10.22
CA VAL A 478 43.52 -18.58 10.51
C VAL A 478 44.54 -18.92 9.41
N ALA A 479 44.22 -18.63 8.14
CA ALA A 479 45.18 -18.76 7.04
C ALA A 479 46.37 -17.80 7.22
N ASP A 480 46.14 -16.55 7.62
CA ASP A 480 47.19 -15.56 7.90
C ASP A 480 48.04 -15.97 9.12
N ASP A 481 47.43 -16.45 10.22
CA ASP A 481 48.15 -16.99 11.38
C ASP A 481 49.02 -18.22 11.00
N THR A 482 48.51 -19.11 10.14
CA THR A 482 49.28 -20.26 9.65
C THR A 482 50.38 -19.86 8.66
N ALA A 483 50.15 -18.84 7.82
CA ALA A 483 51.18 -18.27 6.96
C ALA A 483 52.29 -17.61 7.79
N ALA A 484 51.95 -16.82 8.81
CA ALA A 484 52.91 -16.16 9.69
C ALA A 484 53.75 -17.15 10.52
N THR A 485 53.13 -18.23 11.02
CA THR A 485 53.88 -19.29 11.72
C THR A 485 54.75 -20.12 10.77
N LEU A 486 54.27 -20.43 9.56
CA LEU A 486 55.11 -21.06 8.53
C LEU A 486 56.30 -20.17 8.15
N GLN A 487 56.08 -18.87 7.93
CA GLN A 487 57.13 -17.88 7.67
C GLN A 487 58.19 -17.90 8.77
N HIS A 488 57.79 -17.85 10.05
CA HIS A 488 58.71 -17.94 11.19
C HIS A 488 59.51 -19.26 11.19
N THR A 489 58.89 -20.41 10.91
CA THR A 489 59.63 -21.68 10.81
C THR A 489 60.59 -21.73 9.62
N LEU A 490 60.27 -21.01 8.53
CA LEU A 490 61.14 -20.88 7.36
C LEU A 490 62.35 -20.00 7.69
N ASP A 491 62.14 -18.85 8.34
CA ASP A 491 63.22 -17.97 8.80
C ASP A 491 64.12 -18.66 9.86
N GLU A 492 63.52 -19.45 10.77
CA GLU A 492 64.25 -20.32 11.70
C GLU A 492 65.10 -21.38 10.97
N THR A 493 64.56 -22.04 9.94
CA THR A 493 65.31 -23.06 9.20
C THR A 493 66.39 -22.45 8.33
N ALA A 494 66.15 -21.28 7.73
CA ALA A 494 67.18 -20.48 7.06
C ALA A 494 68.31 -20.13 8.02
N ALA A 495 68.02 -19.58 9.21
CA ALA A 495 69.04 -19.26 10.21
C ALA A 495 69.84 -20.49 10.70
N LYS A 496 69.20 -21.67 10.80
CA LYS A 496 69.88 -22.94 11.13
C LYS A 496 70.80 -23.39 9.98
N LEU A 497 70.37 -23.23 8.73
CA LEU A 497 71.15 -23.55 7.53
C LEU A 497 72.38 -22.63 7.42
N ASP A 498 72.17 -21.33 7.65
CA ASP A 498 73.16 -20.25 7.70
C ASP A 498 74.25 -20.52 8.79
N ILE A 499 73.88 -21.14 9.91
CA ILE A 499 74.83 -21.65 10.93
C ILE A 499 75.57 -22.91 10.44
N VAL A 500 74.91 -23.84 9.74
CA VAL A 500 75.55 -25.04 9.18
C VAL A 500 76.58 -24.66 8.10
N GLU A 501 76.27 -23.72 7.21
CA GLU A 501 77.21 -23.22 6.19
C GLU A 501 78.44 -22.57 6.82
N ARG A 502 78.27 -21.72 7.84
CA ARG A 502 79.39 -21.12 8.59
C ARG A 502 80.28 -22.18 9.24
N ASN A 503 79.68 -23.22 9.84
CA ASN A 503 80.41 -24.34 10.43
C ASN A 503 81.13 -25.21 9.39
N LEU A 504 80.53 -25.42 8.21
CA LEU A 504 81.13 -26.18 7.11
C LEU A 504 82.30 -25.39 6.49
N ALA A 505 82.13 -24.09 6.29
CA ALA A 505 83.20 -23.19 5.84
C ALA A 505 84.36 -23.10 6.83
N ALA A 506 84.08 -23.11 8.14
CA ALA A 506 85.12 -23.20 9.18
C ALA A 506 85.89 -24.53 9.08
N ARG A 507 85.19 -25.67 9.08
CA ARG A 507 85.81 -27.00 8.92
C ARG A 507 86.60 -27.16 7.62
N SER A 508 86.17 -26.52 6.53
CA SER A 508 86.91 -26.50 5.26
C SER A 508 88.25 -25.75 5.42
N ARG A 509 88.26 -24.60 6.11
CA ARG A 509 89.50 -23.85 6.40
C ARG A 509 90.43 -24.66 7.31
N ASP A 510 89.89 -25.32 8.32
CA ASP A 510 90.67 -26.20 9.22
C ASP A 510 91.28 -27.38 8.45
N PHE A 511 90.52 -27.98 7.54
CA PHE A 511 91.01 -29.07 6.68
C PHE A 511 92.07 -28.59 5.67
N ASP A 512 91.89 -27.43 5.03
CA ASP A 512 92.89 -26.86 4.13
C ASP A 512 94.16 -26.43 4.88
N ALA A 513 94.04 -25.92 6.13
CA ALA A 513 95.19 -25.65 6.99
C ALA A 513 95.94 -26.93 7.38
N PHE A 514 95.23 -27.99 7.78
CA PHE A 514 95.81 -29.31 8.07
C PHE A 514 96.49 -29.92 6.83
N LYS A 515 95.89 -29.77 5.65
CA LYS A 515 96.43 -30.21 4.36
C LYS A 515 97.70 -29.44 4.00
N GLN A 516 97.73 -28.11 4.18
CA GLN A 516 98.93 -27.29 4.01
C GLN A 516 100.03 -27.70 5.00
N GLN A 517 99.71 -27.90 6.28
CA GLN A 517 100.66 -28.35 7.30
C GLN A 517 101.23 -29.75 6.94
N THR A 518 100.40 -30.67 6.46
CA THR A 518 100.82 -32.01 6.03
C THR A 518 101.73 -31.94 4.79
N GLN A 519 101.41 -31.05 3.83
CA GLN A 519 102.27 -30.79 2.67
C GLN A 519 103.61 -30.16 3.07
N GLN A 520 103.63 -29.22 4.02
CA GLN A 520 104.86 -28.64 4.58
C GLN A 520 105.73 -29.70 5.25
N GLN A 521 105.15 -30.54 6.12
CA GLN A 521 105.88 -31.64 6.76
C GLN A 521 106.42 -32.67 5.75
N ALA A 522 105.68 -32.95 4.67
CA ALA A 522 106.15 -33.81 3.59
C ALA A 522 107.30 -33.16 2.79
N ALA A 523 107.20 -31.86 2.51
CA ALA A 523 108.25 -31.08 1.86
C ALA A 523 109.53 -31.05 2.71
N GLU A 524 109.44 -30.75 4.01
CA GLU A 524 110.55 -30.79 4.96
C GLU A 524 111.21 -32.17 5.03
N LYS A 525 110.43 -33.24 5.16
CA LYS A 525 110.97 -34.62 5.15
C LYS A 525 111.70 -34.90 3.83
N SER A 526 111.13 -34.49 2.70
CA SER A 526 111.79 -34.63 1.40
C SER A 526 113.08 -33.81 1.28
N ALA A 527 113.18 -32.64 1.92
CA ALA A 527 114.40 -31.84 1.95
C ALA A 527 115.49 -32.56 2.77
N ARG A 528 115.17 -32.99 4.00
CA ARG A 528 116.08 -33.76 4.86
C ARG A 528 116.60 -35.02 4.17
N TYR A 529 115.75 -35.78 3.48
CA TYR A 529 116.18 -36.95 2.70
C TYR A 529 117.08 -36.60 1.50
N ARG A 530 116.91 -35.44 0.86
CA ARG A 530 117.84 -34.97 -0.19
C ARG A 530 119.19 -34.57 0.42
N ASP A 531 119.19 -33.86 1.55
CA ASP A 531 120.41 -33.46 2.25
C ASP A 531 121.20 -34.68 2.76
N GLU A 532 120.50 -35.70 3.26
CA GLU A 532 121.07 -37.00 3.65
C GLU A 532 121.64 -37.75 2.43
N GLN A 533 120.90 -37.81 1.31
CA GLN A 533 121.39 -38.41 0.06
C GLN A 533 122.63 -37.69 -0.48
N GLN A 534 122.66 -36.35 -0.44
CA GLN A 534 123.82 -35.57 -0.86
C GLN A 534 125.05 -35.81 0.02
N ARG A 535 124.87 -35.96 1.35
CA ARG A 535 125.96 -36.32 2.26
C ARG A 535 126.50 -37.74 1.99
N VAL A 536 125.61 -38.70 1.73
CA VAL A 536 126.01 -40.07 1.37
C VAL A 536 126.70 -40.09 0.00
N GLN A 537 126.23 -39.30 -0.98
CA GLN A 537 126.89 -39.14 -2.28
C GLN A 537 128.29 -38.52 -2.13
N ALA A 538 128.44 -37.44 -1.36
CA ALA A 538 129.74 -36.83 -1.09
C ALA A 538 130.73 -37.82 -0.43
N ALA A 539 130.29 -38.56 0.60
CA ALA A 539 131.13 -39.59 1.23
C ALA A 539 131.52 -40.71 0.26
N MET A 540 130.59 -41.19 -0.58
CA MET A 540 130.88 -42.17 -1.63
C MET A 540 131.83 -41.62 -2.70
N GLU A 541 131.76 -40.33 -3.03
CA GLU A 541 132.69 -39.68 -3.96
C GLU A 541 134.08 -39.51 -3.34
N GLU A 542 134.19 -39.19 -2.06
CA GLU A 542 135.45 -39.19 -1.30
C GLU A 542 136.09 -40.58 -1.27
N GLU A 543 135.33 -41.63 -0.95
CA GLU A 543 135.80 -43.02 -0.99
C GLU A 543 136.21 -43.47 -2.41
N LEU A 544 135.41 -43.15 -3.44
CA LEU A 544 135.75 -43.46 -4.83
C LEU A 544 137.00 -42.72 -5.31
N ASN A 545 137.24 -41.50 -4.85
CA ASN A 545 138.44 -40.74 -5.19
C ASN A 545 139.68 -41.27 -4.44
N ALA A 546 139.53 -41.72 -3.19
CA ALA A 546 140.59 -42.44 -2.47
C ALA A 546 140.95 -43.78 -3.16
N LEU A 547 139.94 -44.55 -3.59
CA LEU A 547 140.15 -45.81 -4.33
C LEU A 547 140.77 -45.57 -5.71
N ARG A 548 140.44 -44.47 -6.40
CA ARG A 548 141.11 -44.07 -7.66
C ARG A 548 142.58 -43.73 -7.45
N ALA A 549 142.92 -42.97 -6.39
CA ALA A 549 144.31 -42.66 -6.07
C ALA A 549 145.13 -43.93 -5.79
N GLN A 550 144.57 -44.87 -5.01
CA GLN A 550 145.18 -46.18 -4.76
C GLN A 550 145.33 -47.01 -6.05
N LEU A 551 144.36 -46.94 -6.96
CA LEU A 551 144.42 -47.63 -8.26
C LEU A 551 145.50 -47.05 -9.18
N ASP A 552 145.66 -45.73 -9.24
CA ASP A 552 146.69 -45.08 -10.05
C ASP A 552 148.10 -45.36 -9.51
N GLU A 553 148.26 -45.37 -8.18
CA GLU A 553 149.51 -45.77 -7.51
C GLU A 553 149.86 -47.25 -7.80
N ALA A 554 148.87 -48.15 -7.72
CA ALA A 554 149.03 -49.55 -8.10
C ALA A 554 149.34 -49.74 -9.60
N GLN A 555 148.73 -48.95 -10.49
CA GLN A 555 149.04 -48.98 -11.92
C GLN A 555 150.44 -48.43 -12.25
N ALA A 556 150.94 -47.45 -11.50
CA ALA A 556 152.31 -46.98 -11.64
C ALA A 556 153.32 -48.09 -11.25
N ALA A 557 153.07 -48.78 -10.14
CA ALA A 557 153.87 -49.93 -9.72
C ALA A 557 153.82 -51.09 -10.74
N ALA A 558 152.64 -51.43 -11.26
CA ALA A 558 152.47 -52.51 -12.24
C ALA A 558 153.24 -52.24 -13.55
N ARG A 559 153.26 -50.99 -14.04
CA ARG A 559 154.00 -50.60 -15.25
C ARG A 559 155.52 -50.64 -15.07
N ALA A 560 156.01 -50.51 -13.84
CA ALA A 560 157.43 -50.71 -13.52
C ALA A 560 157.79 -52.21 -13.47
N ALA A 561 156.95 -53.03 -12.83
CA ALA A 561 157.16 -54.48 -12.69
C ALA A 561 157.11 -55.24 -14.03
N ALA A 562 156.18 -54.88 -14.93
CA ALA A 562 155.99 -55.58 -16.21
C ALA A 562 157.28 -55.71 -17.04
N ARG A 563 158.08 -54.63 -17.12
CA ARG A 563 159.34 -54.59 -17.89
C ARG A 563 160.48 -55.44 -17.32
N GLN A 564 160.29 -56.07 -16.16
CA GLN A 564 161.24 -57.00 -15.55
C GLN A 564 160.74 -58.45 -15.58
N HIS A 565 159.52 -58.69 -16.11
CA HIS A 565 158.85 -59.98 -16.01
C HIS A 565 158.81 -60.78 -17.33
N ASP A 566 159.03 -60.11 -18.47
CA ASP A 566 158.97 -60.71 -19.82
C ASP A 566 160.10 -61.73 -20.09
N ASP A 567 161.26 -61.61 -19.44
CA ASP A 567 162.44 -62.47 -19.65
C ASP A 567 162.49 -63.73 -18.74
N ALA A 568 161.61 -63.86 -17.75
CA ALA A 568 161.91 -64.68 -16.56
C ALA A 568 161.10 -65.99 -16.37
N ALA A 569 159.86 -66.09 -16.87
CA ALA A 569 158.86 -67.01 -16.30
C ALA A 569 158.20 -68.00 -17.28
N ALA A 570 158.94 -68.53 -18.26
CA ALA A 570 158.49 -69.68 -19.05
C ALA A 570 158.63 -71.01 -18.27
N ARG A 571 157.75 -71.25 -17.26
CA ARG A 571 157.58 -72.53 -16.52
C ARG A 571 156.28 -72.54 -15.70
N GLU A 572 155.50 -73.63 -15.85
CA GLU A 572 154.50 -74.18 -14.88
C GLU A 572 153.27 -73.31 -14.50
N GLY A 573 152.08 -73.88 -14.21
CA GLY A 573 151.62 -75.26 -14.46
C GLY A 573 150.36 -75.69 -13.67
N ALA A 574 149.32 -76.18 -14.38
CA ALA A 574 148.18 -77.00 -13.88
C ALA A 574 147.25 -76.33 -12.82
N ALA A 575 146.08 -76.83 -12.40
CA ALA A 575 145.11 -77.88 -12.81
C ALA A 575 143.78 -77.60 -12.03
N ALA A 576 142.60 -78.24 -12.18
CA ALA A 576 141.88 -79.02 -13.19
C ALA A 576 140.84 -79.92 -12.44
N VAL A 577 139.64 -80.14 -13.01
CA VAL A 577 138.69 -81.27 -12.74
C VAL A 577 138.02 -81.34 -11.33
N ALA A 578 136.73 -81.62 -11.08
CA ALA A 578 135.50 -82.04 -11.81
C ALA A 578 134.98 -83.49 -11.57
N SER A 579 133.64 -83.64 -11.51
CA SER A 579 132.86 -84.87 -11.23
C SER A 579 132.97 -85.39 -9.76
N GLN A 580 132.08 -86.26 -9.23
CA GLN A 580 131.16 -87.21 -9.88
C GLN A 580 129.99 -87.61 -8.94
N ALA A 581 128.81 -87.97 -9.48
CA ALA A 581 127.85 -89.01 -9.00
C ALA A 581 126.38 -88.76 -9.40
N ALA A 582 125.97 -89.13 -10.62
CA ALA A 582 124.55 -89.12 -11.02
C ALA A 582 123.93 -90.53 -10.81
N ALA A 583 123.23 -90.74 -9.68
CA ALA A 583 122.77 -92.09 -9.29
C ALA A 583 121.49 -92.17 -8.42
N GLN A 584 120.73 -91.07 -8.20
CA GLN A 584 119.64 -91.06 -7.20
C GLN A 584 118.25 -90.57 -7.69
N GLU A 585 118.13 -90.01 -8.89
CA GLU A 585 116.89 -89.30 -9.30
C GLU A 585 115.70 -90.20 -9.68
N VAL A 586 115.94 -91.49 -9.98
CA VAL A 586 114.88 -92.42 -10.46
C VAL A 586 113.89 -92.84 -9.36
N ALA A 587 114.32 -92.84 -8.09
CA ALA A 587 113.45 -93.20 -6.97
C ALA A 587 112.43 -92.09 -6.63
N ARG A 588 112.89 -90.83 -6.64
CA ARG A 588 112.15 -89.67 -6.11
C ARG A 588 110.85 -89.37 -6.84
N LEU A 589 110.78 -89.67 -8.15
CA LEU A 589 109.61 -89.40 -8.99
C LEU A 589 108.43 -90.35 -8.77
N HIS A 590 108.59 -91.45 -8.01
CA HIS A 590 107.46 -92.34 -7.68
C HIS A 590 106.69 -91.86 -6.45
N ASP A 591 107.37 -91.38 -5.41
CA ASP A 591 106.72 -90.89 -4.17
C ASP A 591 105.84 -89.64 -4.42
N GLU A 592 106.22 -88.81 -5.39
CA GLU A 592 105.52 -87.57 -5.74
C GLU A 592 104.17 -87.84 -6.46
N VAL A 593 104.06 -88.93 -7.23
CA VAL A 593 102.79 -89.36 -7.86
C VAL A 593 101.79 -89.87 -6.82
N ASP A 594 102.29 -90.65 -5.86
CA ASP A 594 101.49 -91.23 -4.79
C ASP A 594 100.99 -90.17 -3.79
N ALA A 595 101.69 -89.03 -3.66
CA ALA A 595 101.23 -87.87 -2.92
C ALA A 595 100.01 -87.18 -3.59
N ALA A 596 100.07 -86.95 -4.91
CA ALA A 596 98.99 -86.29 -5.66
C ALA A 596 97.66 -87.07 -5.61
N LEU A 597 97.72 -88.41 -5.69
CA LEU A 597 96.53 -89.27 -5.63
C LEU A 597 95.82 -89.27 -4.26
N ARG A 598 96.48 -88.83 -3.19
CA ARG A 598 95.86 -88.67 -1.86
C ARG A 598 95.16 -87.32 -1.73
N GLN A 599 95.74 -86.25 -2.28
CA GLN A 599 95.13 -84.91 -2.28
C GLN A 599 93.82 -84.88 -3.09
N LEU A 600 93.78 -85.55 -4.24
CA LEU A 600 92.58 -85.61 -5.09
C LEU A 600 91.35 -86.23 -4.37
N ARG A 601 91.58 -87.19 -3.46
CA ARG A 601 90.50 -87.85 -2.69
C ARG A 601 89.96 -86.96 -1.57
N ALA A 602 90.82 -86.26 -0.85
CA ALA A 602 90.40 -85.29 0.17
C ALA A 602 89.55 -84.15 -0.45
N GLU A 603 89.88 -83.71 -1.66
CA GLU A 603 89.10 -82.73 -2.42
C GLU A 603 87.75 -83.27 -2.95
N GLN A 604 87.55 -84.59 -3.01
CA GLN A 604 86.27 -85.21 -3.36
C GLN A 604 85.34 -85.30 -2.15
N GLU A 605 85.87 -85.70 -0.98
CA GLU A 605 85.10 -85.72 0.28
C GLU A 605 84.60 -84.33 0.70
N LEU A 606 85.40 -83.28 0.48
CA LEU A 606 84.98 -81.90 0.71
C LEU A 606 83.85 -81.45 -0.24
N ARG A 607 83.86 -81.90 -1.49
CA ARG A 607 82.79 -81.58 -2.45
C ARG A 607 81.48 -82.29 -2.13
N GLN A 608 81.51 -83.51 -1.58
CA GLN A 608 80.29 -84.21 -1.15
C GLN A 608 79.62 -83.51 0.03
N ARG A 609 80.36 -83.13 1.08
CA ARG A 609 79.78 -82.38 2.22
C ARG A 609 79.15 -81.05 1.80
N ALA A 610 79.78 -80.34 0.88
CA ALA A 610 79.22 -79.11 0.29
C ALA A 610 78.03 -79.34 -0.66
N GLN A 611 77.76 -80.59 -1.07
CA GLN A 611 76.52 -80.97 -1.78
C GLN A 611 75.43 -81.33 -0.78
N ASP A 612 75.74 -82.09 0.28
CA ASP A 612 74.82 -82.43 1.36
C ASP A 612 74.23 -81.17 2.02
N GLU A 613 75.07 -80.17 2.35
CA GLU A 613 74.66 -78.87 2.89
C GLU A 613 73.73 -78.07 1.93
N VAL A 614 73.92 -78.22 0.61
CA VAL A 614 73.07 -77.57 -0.41
C VAL A 614 71.73 -78.29 -0.58
N GLU A 615 71.64 -79.58 -0.23
CA GLU A 615 70.36 -80.31 -0.23
C GLU A 615 69.57 -80.10 1.07
N GLU A 616 70.21 -79.91 2.23
CA GLU A 616 69.53 -79.39 3.44
C GLU A 616 68.90 -78.01 3.18
N LEU A 617 69.64 -77.08 2.56
CA LEU A 617 69.14 -75.75 2.20
C LEU A 617 68.02 -75.75 1.14
N ARG A 618 67.81 -76.86 0.43
CA ARG A 618 66.64 -77.08 -0.46
C ARG A 618 65.43 -77.63 0.30
N GLY A 619 65.65 -78.33 1.41
CA GLY A 619 64.58 -78.85 2.27
C GLY A 619 63.81 -77.75 3.01
N SER A 620 64.45 -76.61 3.32
CA SER A 620 63.87 -75.52 4.12
C SER A 620 62.96 -74.55 3.35
N HIS A 621 62.45 -74.89 2.16
CA HIS A 621 61.85 -73.92 1.23
C HIS A 621 60.31 -73.83 1.24
N ASP A 622 59.65 -74.30 2.31
CA ASP A 622 58.18 -74.21 2.48
C ASP A 622 57.65 -72.76 2.49
N GLU A 623 58.46 -71.79 2.92
CA GLU A 623 58.11 -70.35 2.92
C GLU A 623 57.78 -69.80 1.52
N GLY A 624 58.41 -70.34 0.47
CA GLY A 624 58.08 -69.97 -0.91
C GLY A 624 56.70 -70.47 -1.33
N ARG A 625 56.23 -71.58 -0.75
CA ARG A 625 54.96 -72.22 -1.08
C ARG A 625 53.78 -71.54 -0.36
N THR A 626 53.94 -71.16 0.91
CA THR A 626 52.95 -70.36 1.63
C THR A 626 52.73 -69.02 0.93
N LEU A 627 53.82 -68.28 0.65
CA LEU A 627 53.78 -66.98 0.02
C LEU A 627 53.15 -67.02 -1.39
N ALA A 628 53.41 -68.08 -2.18
CA ALA A 628 52.71 -68.30 -3.45
C ALA A 628 51.19 -68.47 -3.28
N THR A 629 50.72 -69.24 -2.28
CA THR A 629 49.28 -69.41 -2.04
C THR A 629 48.61 -68.17 -1.46
N GLU A 630 49.34 -67.33 -0.71
CA GLU A 630 48.85 -66.02 -0.26
C GLU A 630 48.73 -65.02 -1.41
N LEU A 631 49.72 -64.98 -2.31
CA LEU A 631 49.63 -64.19 -3.54
C LEU A 631 48.47 -64.65 -4.44
N GLN A 632 48.18 -65.95 -4.51
CA GLN A 632 47.02 -66.45 -5.25
C GLN A 632 45.70 -66.01 -4.60
N ARG A 633 45.53 -66.19 -3.27
CA ARG A 633 44.37 -65.66 -2.54
C ARG A 633 44.20 -64.16 -2.72
N ARG A 634 45.30 -63.39 -2.74
CA ARG A 634 45.26 -61.94 -2.92
C ARG A 634 44.84 -61.54 -4.33
N ASN A 635 45.21 -62.31 -5.35
CA ASN A 635 44.65 -62.15 -6.71
C ASN A 635 43.16 -62.51 -6.76
N GLU A 636 42.72 -63.59 -6.10
CA GLU A 636 41.30 -63.99 -6.03
C GLU A 636 40.41 -62.98 -5.27
N LEU A 637 40.97 -62.21 -4.34
CA LEU A 637 40.28 -61.07 -3.72
C LEU A 637 40.23 -59.87 -4.66
N LEU A 638 41.37 -59.48 -5.26
CA LEU A 638 41.44 -58.37 -6.20
C LEU A 638 40.55 -58.56 -7.46
N THR A 639 40.31 -59.81 -7.89
CA THR A 639 39.36 -60.07 -9.00
C THR A 639 37.90 -59.96 -8.58
N LYS A 640 37.56 -60.23 -7.31
CA LYS A 640 36.21 -59.99 -6.75
C LYS A 640 35.96 -58.50 -6.54
N GLU A 641 36.88 -57.80 -5.88
CA GLU A 641 36.83 -56.33 -5.71
C GLU A 641 36.68 -55.63 -7.07
N LYS A 642 37.41 -56.09 -8.11
CA LYS A 642 37.27 -55.59 -9.48
C LYS A 642 35.88 -55.86 -10.08
N ALA A 643 35.31 -57.05 -9.85
CA ALA A 643 33.98 -57.39 -10.35
C ALA A 643 32.90 -56.53 -9.67
N GLU A 644 32.94 -56.42 -8.34
CA GLU A 644 32.05 -55.60 -7.52
C GLU A 644 32.11 -54.12 -7.93
N VAL A 645 33.32 -53.57 -8.19
CA VAL A 645 33.50 -52.21 -8.72
C VAL A 645 32.91 -52.05 -10.13
N THR A 646 33.03 -53.06 -11.01
CA THR A 646 32.39 -52.99 -12.34
C THR A 646 30.86 -53.06 -12.30
N GLU A 647 30.29 -53.81 -11.35
CA GLU A 647 28.85 -53.89 -11.12
C GLU A 647 28.31 -52.58 -10.51
N ALA A 648 28.99 -52.03 -9.50
CA ALA A 648 28.68 -50.72 -8.93
C ALA A 648 28.75 -49.59 -9.98
N LEU A 649 29.73 -49.64 -10.90
CA LEU A 649 29.84 -48.69 -12.01
C LEU A 649 28.69 -48.82 -13.02
N ALA A 650 28.17 -50.03 -13.26
CA ALA A 650 26.98 -50.24 -14.09
C ALA A 650 25.69 -49.75 -13.40
N ALA A 651 25.59 -49.96 -12.08
CA ALA A 651 24.49 -49.45 -11.26
C ALA A 651 24.43 -47.91 -11.25
N GLU A 652 25.56 -47.22 -11.02
CA GLU A 652 25.56 -45.74 -11.08
C GLU A 652 25.32 -45.20 -12.50
N LYS A 653 25.82 -45.86 -13.56
CA LYS A 653 25.49 -45.46 -14.94
C LYS A 653 24.00 -45.52 -15.23
N SER A 654 23.35 -46.65 -14.94
CA SER A 654 21.89 -46.78 -15.15
C SER A 654 21.09 -45.81 -14.27
N ARG A 655 21.55 -45.52 -13.05
CA ARG A 655 20.98 -44.47 -12.17
C ARG A 655 21.15 -43.06 -12.75
N GLN A 656 22.27 -42.77 -13.41
CA GLN A 656 22.52 -41.49 -14.09
C GLN A 656 21.68 -41.35 -15.36
N GLU A 657 21.49 -42.43 -16.12
CA GLU A 657 20.57 -42.47 -17.27
C GLU A 657 19.10 -42.28 -16.84
N GLN A 658 18.68 -42.87 -15.72
CA GLN A 658 17.37 -42.63 -15.10
C GLN A 658 17.19 -41.17 -14.64
N ARG A 659 18.21 -40.59 -13.99
CA ARG A 659 18.20 -39.17 -13.60
C ARG A 659 18.14 -38.25 -14.82
N TYR A 660 18.90 -38.53 -15.87
CA TYR A 660 18.90 -37.74 -17.11
C TYR A 660 17.57 -37.82 -17.84
N THR A 661 16.97 -39.00 -17.95
CA THR A 661 15.66 -39.18 -18.60
C THR A 661 14.54 -38.49 -17.82
N ALA A 662 14.52 -38.59 -16.48
CA ALA A 662 13.58 -37.87 -15.62
C ALA A 662 13.74 -36.34 -15.76
N LEU A 663 14.96 -35.82 -15.63
CA LEU A 663 15.24 -34.38 -15.75
C LEU A 663 14.90 -33.86 -17.16
N HIS A 664 15.08 -34.68 -18.21
CA HIS A 664 14.69 -34.31 -19.56
C HIS A 664 13.16 -34.37 -19.78
N THR A 665 12.41 -35.25 -19.09
CA THR A 665 10.94 -35.17 -19.08
C THR A 665 10.43 -33.94 -18.34
N ASP A 666 11.03 -33.60 -17.19
CA ASP A 666 10.67 -32.42 -16.39
C ASP A 666 10.97 -31.11 -17.14
N TRP A 667 12.09 -31.07 -17.86
CA TRP A 667 12.42 -29.95 -18.75
C TRP A 667 11.38 -29.80 -19.87
N ARG A 668 10.92 -30.90 -20.50
CA ARG A 668 9.88 -30.87 -21.54
C ARG A 668 8.49 -30.50 -21.01
N THR A 669 8.14 -30.83 -19.75
CA THR A 669 6.86 -30.40 -19.15
C THR A 669 6.92 -28.92 -18.77
N ALA A 670 8.05 -28.45 -18.22
CA ALA A 670 8.28 -27.03 -17.95
C ALA A 670 8.27 -26.18 -19.24
N GLU A 671 8.85 -26.68 -20.35
CA GLU A 671 8.82 -25.99 -21.64
C GLU A 671 7.39 -25.89 -22.21
N LYS A 672 6.57 -26.94 -22.07
CA LYS A 672 5.14 -26.89 -22.42
C LYS A 672 4.34 -25.91 -21.56
N ALA A 673 4.58 -25.87 -20.25
CA ALA A 673 3.94 -24.91 -19.34
C ALA A 673 4.36 -23.46 -19.66
N ARG A 674 5.62 -23.25 -20.03
CA ARG A 674 6.10 -21.95 -20.53
C ARG A 674 5.39 -21.55 -21.84
N ALA A 675 5.13 -22.50 -22.73
CA ALA A 675 4.40 -22.25 -23.97
C ALA A 675 2.93 -21.89 -23.72
N SER A 676 2.21 -22.59 -22.83
CA SER A 676 0.82 -22.22 -22.49
C SER A 676 0.74 -20.84 -21.84
N LEU A 677 1.62 -20.53 -20.89
CA LEU A 677 1.73 -19.20 -20.28
C LEU A 677 2.06 -18.11 -21.33
N GLN A 678 2.81 -18.43 -22.39
CA GLN A 678 3.05 -17.49 -23.49
C GLN A 678 1.82 -17.25 -24.37
N GLU A 679 0.96 -18.24 -24.59
CA GLU A 679 -0.33 -18.02 -25.26
C GLU A 679 -1.31 -17.27 -24.36
N GLU A 680 -1.36 -17.56 -23.06
CA GLU A 680 -2.16 -16.80 -22.08
C GLU A 680 -1.73 -15.33 -22.01
N VAL A 681 -0.43 -15.04 -22.03
CA VAL A 681 0.09 -13.66 -22.10
C VAL A 681 -0.25 -12.99 -23.43
N LYS A 682 -0.37 -13.73 -24.55
CA LYS A 682 -0.85 -13.16 -25.82
C LYS A 682 -2.35 -12.84 -25.77
N THR A 683 -3.19 -13.76 -25.28
CA THR A 683 -4.64 -13.53 -25.22
C THR A 683 -5.02 -12.45 -24.20
N LEU A 684 -4.27 -12.33 -23.10
CA LEU A 684 -4.38 -11.18 -22.20
C LEU A 684 -3.98 -9.88 -22.90
N ARG A 685 -2.90 -9.86 -23.69
CA ARG A 685 -2.50 -8.66 -24.47
C ARG A 685 -3.51 -8.26 -25.53
N THR A 686 -4.11 -9.21 -26.27
CA THR A 686 -5.17 -8.87 -27.23
C THR A 686 -6.40 -8.34 -26.50
N ARG A 687 -6.81 -8.97 -25.39
CA ARG A 687 -7.93 -8.51 -24.56
C ARG A 687 -7.68 -7.14 -23.93
N CYS A 688 -6.45 -6.81 -23.55
CA CYS A 688 -6.08 -5.45 -23.14
C CYS A 688 -6.25 -4.45 -24.28
N GLY A 689 -5.77 -4.73 -25.50
CA GLY A 689 -5.98 -3.88 -26.66
C GLY A 689 -7.45 -3.73 -27.07
N GLU A 690 -8.25 -4.78 -26.90
CA GLU A 690 -9.71 -4.77 -27.09
C GLU A 690 -10.39 -3.87 -26.04
N LEU A 691 -9.98 -3.94 -24.77
CA LEU A 691 -10.49 -3.07 -23.70
C LEU A 691 -10.03 -1.61 -23.86
N GLU A 692 -8.78 -1.37 -24.28
CA GLU A 692 -8.26 -0.05 -24.60
C GLU A 692 -9.04 0.59 -25.76
N THR A 693 -9.26 -0.16 -26.86
CA THR A 693 -10.05 0.34 -27.99
C THR A 693 -11.52 0.54 -27.64
N ALA A 694 -12.12 -0.33 -26.82
CA ALA A 694 -13.47 -0.13 -26.29
C ALA A 694 -13.55 1.14 -25.44
N ASN A 695 -12.61 1.35 -24.51
CA ASN A 695 -12.56 2.55 -23.68
C ASN A 695 -12.36 3.83 -24.54
N MET A 696 -11.46 3.81 -25.53
CA MET A 696 -11.30 4.91 -26.49
C MET A 696 -12.57 5.20 -27.31
N THR A 697 -13.44 4.22 -27.57
CA THR A 697 -14.75 4.47 -28.19
C THR A 697 -15.78 4.99 -27.19
N GLN A 698 -15.75 4.54 -25.94
CA GLN A 698 -16.60 5.05 -24.86
C GLN A 698 -16.26 6.52 -24.53
N GLU A 699 -14.98 6.89 -24.47
CA GLU A 699 -14.53 8.27 -24.28
C GLU A 699 -14.97 9.21 -25.42
N ARG A 700 -14.99 8.71 -26.67
CA ARG A 700 -15.57 9.48 -27.79
C ARG A 700 -17.07 9.66 -27.61
N GLN A 701 -17.80 8.60 -27.25
CA GLN A 701 -19.24 8.69 -26.99
C GLN A 701 -19.58 9.62 -25.82
N THR A 702 -18.76 9.70 -24.76
CA THR A 702 -18.96 10.69 -23.69
C THR A 702 -18.64 12.09 -24.16
N GLN A 703 -17.56 12.32 -24.91
CA GLN A 703 -17.24 13.62 -25.50
C GLN A 703 -18.34 14.12 -26.46
N ASP A 704 -18.87 13.25 -27.31
CA ASP A 704 -20.00 13.55 -28.22
C ASP A 704 -21.27 13.87 -27.42
N LYS A 705 -21.58 13.08 -26.38
CA LYS A 705 -22.72 13.33 -25.48
C LYS A 705 -22.58 14.67 -24.75
N GLU A 706 -21.39 15.02 -24.26
CA GLU A 706 -21.15 16.31 -23.62
C GLU A 706 -21.24 17.48 -24.61
N GLN A 707 -20.75 17.32 -25.84
CA GLN A 707 -20.92 18.32 -26.90
C GLN A 707 -22.41 18.56 -27.17
N LEU A 708 -23.20 17.49 -27.36
CA LEU A 708 -24.65 17.57 -27.52
C LEU A 708 -25.35 18.19 -26.30
N MET A 709 -24.90 17.94 -25.07
CA MET A 709 -25.44 18.62 -23.88
C MET A 709 -25.09 20.11 -23.84
N ARG A 710 -23.86 20.50 -24.21
CA ARG A 710 -23.44 21.92 -24.32
C ARG A 710 -24.25 22.66 -25.40
N GLU A 711 -24.49 22.01 -26.54
CA GLU A 711 -25.33 22.56 -27.60
C GLU A 711 -26.81 22.64 -27.20
N ASN A 712 -27.34 21.63 -26.50
CA ASN A 712 -28.72 21.64 -26.01
C ASN A 712 -28.94 22.76 -24.99
N LEU A 713 -28.01 22.96 -24.05
CA LEU A 713 -28.01 24.09 -23.10
C LEU A 713 -27.98 25.43 -23.84
N ARG A 714 -27.09 25.60 -24.82
CA ARG A 714 -26.99 26.82 -25.65
C ARG A 714 -28.27 27.09 -26.45
N LEU A 715 -28.90 26.05 -27.01
CA LEU A 715 -30.20 26.16 -27.70
C LEU A 715 -31.31 26.52 -26.71
N HIS A 716 -31.27 25.99 -25.48
CA HIS A 716 -32.23 26.33 -24.44
C HIS A 716 -32.06 27.79 -23.95
N GLU A 717 -30.83 28.29 -23.82
CA GLU A 717 -30.54 29.71 -23.57
C GLU A 717 -31.08 30.61 -24.69
N GLN A 718 -30.83 30.25 -25.96
CA GLN A 718 -31.37 30.97 -27.11
C GLN A 718 -32.91 30.95 -27.13
N TYR A 719 -33.52 29.81 -26.81
CA TYR A 719 -34.97 29.70 -26.71
C TYR A 719 -35.54 30.55 -25.56
N GLN A 720 -34.88 30.61 -24.40
CA GLN A 720 -35.26 31.52 -23.32
C GLN A 720 -35.10 33.00 -23.70
N LEU A 721 -34.06 33.37 -24.46
CA LEU A 721 -33.90 34.73 -24.99
C LEU A 721 -35.07 35.08 -25.93
N ILE A 722 -35.39 34.21 -26.89
CA ILE A 722 -36.53 34.39 -27.81
C ILE A 722 -37.86 34.46 -27.03
N GLN A 723 -38.03 33.69 -25.95
CA GLN A 723 -39.22 33.80 -25.09
C GLN A 723 -39.30 35.15 -24.36
N ARG A 724 -38.17 35.70 -23.89
CA ARG A 724 -38.10 37.03 -23.25
C ARG A 724 -38.34 38.15 -24.26
N GLU A 725 -37.79 38.06 -25.46
CA GLU A 725 -38.06 38.98 -26.57
C GLU A 725 -39.54 38.93 -26.98
N CYS A 726 -40.11 37.74 -27.15
CA CYS A 726 -41.55 37.56 -27.40
C CYS A 726 -42.42 38.07 -26.24
N ALA A 727 -41.94 38.09 -25.00
CA ALA A 727 -42.64 38.71 -23.88
C ALA A 727 -42.57 40.23 -23.94
N ALA A 728 -41.38 40.80 -24.16
CA ALA A 728 -41.19 42.25 -24.34
C ALA A 728 -42.05 42.78 -25.50
N LEU A 729 -42.02 42.13 -26.66
CA LEU A 729 -42.84 42.51 -27.83
C LEU A 729 -44.35 42.41 -27.57
N ARG A 730 -44.81 41.54 -26.64
CA ARG A 730 -46.22 41.51 -26.21
C ARG A 730 -46.55 42.69 -25.29
N GLU A 731 -45.66 43.09 -24.39
CA GLU A 731 -45.87 44.29 -23.57
C GLU A 731 -45.77 45.58 -24.41
N ASP A 732 -44.84 45.68 -25.35
CA ASP A 732 -44.76 46.77 -26.32
C ASP A 732 -46.06 46.85 -27.16
N ALA A 733 -46.60 45.72 -27.61
CA ALA A 733 -47.87 45.66 -28.32
C ALA A 733 -49.07 46.05 -27.44
N LYS A 734 -49.06 45.79 -26.13
CA LYS A 734 -50.06 46.31 -25.18
C LYS A 734 -49.91 47.82 -25.00
N ALA A 735 -48.69 48.32 -24.81
CA ALA A 735 -48.43 49.75 -24.65
C ALA A 735 -48.82 50.55 -25.90
N LEU A 736 -48.60 50.00 -27.10
CA LEU A 736 -49.08 50.57 -28.36
C LEU A 736 -50.61 50.54 -28.49
N LYS A 737 -51.29 49.51 -27.98
CA LYS A 737 -52.77 49.47 -27.92
C LYS A 737 -53.32 50.51 -26.94
N GLN A 738 -52.79 50.56 -25.72
CA GLN A 738 -53.16 51.57 -24.71
C GLN A 738 -52.95 52.99 -25.24
N ARG A 739 -51.82 53.25 -25.89
CA ARG A 739 -51.58 54.53 -26.57
C ARG A 739 -52.59 54.79 -27.69
N GLY A 740 -52.98 53.79 -28.48
CA GLY A 740 -54.03 53.92 -29.48
C GLY A 740 -55.41 54.21 -28.87
N GLU A 741 -55.71 53.67 -27.69
CA GLU A 741 -56.92 53.95 -26.91
C GLU A 741 -56.88 55.36 -26.31
N ASP A 742 -55.72 55.85 -25.86
CA ASP A 742 -55.51 57.23 -25.40
C ASP A 742 -55.58 58.24 -26.56
N ASP A 743 -54.94 57.96 -27.70
CA ASP A 743 -55.03 58.76 -28.92
C ASP A 743 -56.50 58.81 -29.42
N ALA A 744 -57.26 57.72 -29.32
CA ALA A 744 -58.69 57.70 -29.61
C ALA A 744 -59.54 58.47 -28.59
N GLN A 745 -59.17 58.48 -27.30
CA GLN A 745 -59.80 59.34 -26.29
C GLN A 745 -59.53 60.83 -26.57
N TRP A 746 -58.30 61.18 -26.94
CA TRP A 746 -57.94 62.54 -27.38
C TRP A 746 -58.71 62.98 -28.61
N MET A 747 -58.85 62.10 -29.62
CA MET A 747 -59.68 62.38 -30.80
C MET A 747 -61.14 62.67 -30.41
N ARG A 748 -61.77 61.87 -29.54
CA ARG A 748 -63.13 62.15 -29.04
C ARG A 748 -63.23 63.48 -28.28
N GLN A 749 -62.21 63.84 -27.49
CA GLN A 749 -62.16 65.14 -26.80
C GLN A 749 -62.04 66.30 -27.81
N VAL A 750 -61.23 66.15 -28.86
CA VAL A 750 -61.11 67.13 -29.95
C VAL A 750 -62.40 67.25 -30.75
N GLU A 751 -63.10 66.15 -31.02
CA GLU A 751 -64.42 66.14 -31.68
C GLU A 751 -65.49 66.85 -30.83
N GLU A 752 -65.54 66.60 -29.53
CA GLU A 752 -66.45 67.30 -28.59
C GLU A 752 -66.11 68.79 -28.48
N LEU A 753 -64.83 69.16 -28.47
CA LEU A 753 -64.39 70.56 -28.51
C LEU A 753 -64.77 71.23 -29.85
N GLN A 754 -64.62 70.53 -30.98
CA GLN A 754 -65.08 71.02 -32.29
C GLN A 754 -66.60 71.17 -32.34
N ARG A 755 -67.37 70.26 -31.72
CA ARG A 755 -68.83 70.36 -31.60
C ARG A 755 -69.24 71.61 -30.83
N ARG A 756 -68.65 71.83 -29.65
CA ARG A 756 -68.85 73.06 -28.85
C ARG A 756 -68.42 74.33 -29.60
N LEU A 757 -67.41 74.24 -30.46
CA LEU A 757 -66.98 75.35 -31.32
C LEU A 757 -68.00 75.67 -32.44
N ARG A 758 -68.76 74.67 -32.91
CA ARG A 758 -69.87 74.83 -33.87
C ARG A 758 -71.15 75.37 -33.22
N GLU A 759 -71.36 75.08 -31.93
CA GLU A 759 -72.50 75.57 -31.12
C GLU A 759 -72.28 77.03 -30.62
N LEU A 760 -71.02 77.47 -30.52
CA LEU A 760 -70.63 78.80 -30.04
C LEU A 760 -71.28 79.99 -30.79
N PRO A 761 -71.45 80.00 -32.13
CA PRO A 761 -72.18 81.03 -32.86
C PRO A 761 -73.66 81.10 -32.48
N GLU A 762 -74.33 79.95 -32.32
CA GLU A 762 -75.74 79.88 -31.97
C GLU A 762 -75.97 80.40 -30.54
N LEU A 763 -75.10 80.00 -29.60
CA LEU A 763 -75.10 80.50 -28.22
C LEU A 763 -74.84 82.01 -28.15
N ARG A 764 -73.98 82.57 -29.02
CA ARG A 764 -73.80 84.03 -29.15
C ARG A 764 -75.04 84.70 -29.71
N GLN A 765 -75.66 84.14 -30.74
CA GLN A 765 -76.87 84.68 -31.35
C GLN A 765 -78.06 84.68 -30.38
N ALA A 766 -78.19 83.65 -29.54
CA ALA A 766 -79.14 83.58 -28.44
C ALA A 766 -78.84 84.59 -27.32
N ALA A 767 -77.57 84.74 -26.93
CA ALA A 767 -77.16 85.73 -25.93
C ALA A 767 -77.39 87.18 -26.41
N ASP A 768 -77.15 87.47 -27.69
CA ASP A 768 -77.44 88.77 -28.29
C ASP A 768 -78.93 88.99 -28.58
N ALA A 769 -79.74 87.94 -28.74
CA ALA A 769 -81.21 88.05 -28.71
C ALA A 769 -81.69 88.44 -27.31
N ALA A 770 -81.30 87.69 -26.27
CA ALA A 770 -81.65 87.99 -24.88
C ALA A 770 -81.16 89.39 -24.42
N ARG A 771 -80.07 89.91 -25.00
CA ARG A 771 -79.64 91.31 -24.80
C ARG A 771 -80.56 92.34 -25.46
N ARG A 772 -81.15 92.06 -26.62
CA ARG A 772 -82.16 92.93 -27.25
C ARG A 772 -83.44 92.90 -26.42
N ASP A 773 -83.89 91.73 -25.99
CA ASP A 773 -85.08 91.57 -25.16
C ASP A 773 -84.91 92.27 -23.79
N ALA A 774 -83.69 92.25 -23.22
CA ALA A 774 -83.34 92.99 -22.02
C ALA A 774 -83.16 94.51 -22.24
N LEU A 775 -83.11 94.99 -23.49
CA LEU A 775 -83.14 96.42 -23.84
C LEU A 775 -84.57 96.88 -24.11
N THR A 776 -85.39 96.13 -24.85
CA THR A 776 -86.82 96.47 -25.04
C THR A 776 -87.56 96.47 -23.71
N ALA A 777 -87.33 95.48 -22.83
CA ALA A 777 -87.90 95.48 -21.48
C ALA A 777 -87.43 96.69 -20.64
N LYS A 778 -86.22 97.21 -20.87
CA LYS A 778 -85.78 98.47 -20.22
C LYS A 778 -86.53 99.67 -20.78
N GLU A 779 -86.63 99.78 -22.10
CA GLU A 779 -87.38 100.86 -22.79
C GLU A 779 -88.85 100.89 -22.33
N GLU A 780 -89.50 99.73 -22.22
CA GLU A 780 -90.83 99.57 -21.63
C GLU A 780 -90.87 100.06 -20.17
N THR A 781 -89.92 99.67 -19.31
CA THR A 781 -89.89 100.18 -17.92
C THR A 781 -89.59 101.68 -17.83
N GLU A 782 -88.88 102.26 -18.80
CA GLU A 782 -88.69 103.71 -18.87
C GLU A 782 -89.95 104.44 -19.37
N LEU A 783 -90.70 103.86 -20.30
CA LEU A 783 -92.01 104.39 -20.71
C LEU A 783 -92.99 104.37 -19.53
N LEU A 784 -93.10 103.25 -18.81
CA LEU A 784 -93.93 103.15 -17.59
C LEU A 784 -93.49 104.13 -16.49
N ARG A 785 -92.19 104.42 -16.36
CA ARG A 785 -91.70 105.51 -15.48
C ARG A 785 -92.15 106.88 -15.98
N ARG A 786 -91.99 107.20 -17.26
CA ARG A 786 -92.42 108.48 -17.86
C ARG A 786 -93.93 108.69 -17.70
N GLU A 787 -94.75 107.64 -17.87
CA GLU A 787 -96.19 107.69 -17.66
C GLU A 787 -96.56 107.92 -16.19
N ARG A 788 -95.95 107.15 -15.27
CA ARG A 788 -96.10 107.36 -13.82
C ARG A 788 -95.71 108.78 -13.42
N ASP A 789 -94.58 109.29 -13.90
CA ASP A 789 -94.04 110.59 -13.52
C ASP A 789 -94.91 111.73 -14.08
N GLN A 790 -95.50 111.56 -15.27
CA GLN A 790 -96.56 112.44 -15.78
C GLN A 790 -97.85 112.39 -14.94
N LEU A 791 -98.24 111.21 -14.42
CA LEU A 791 -99.40 111.08 -13.53
C LEU A 791 -99.14 111.71 -12.16
N THR A 792 -97.92 111.59 -11.62
CA THR A 792 -97.47 112.31 -10.42
C THR A 792 -97.50 113.81 -10.65
N GLN A 793 -96.95 114.30 -11.76
CA GLN A 793 -96.97 115.73 -12.09
C GLN A 793 -98.40 116.29 -12.25
N LYS A 794 -99.33 115.50 -12.81
CA LYS A 794 -100.76 115.84 -12.86
C LYS A 794 -101.39 115.90 -11.46
N LEU A 795 -101.10 114.92 -10.60
CA LEU A 795 -101.53 114.92 -9.19
C LEU A 795 -101.00 116.14 -8.44
N ASP A 796 -99.72 116.50 -8.63
CA ASP A 796 -99.14 117.69 -8.02
C ASP A 796 -99.84 118.97 -8.49
N THR A 797 -100.17 119.12 -9.79
CA THR A 797 -100.97 120.27 -10.26
C THR A 797 -102.37 120.32 -9.64
N PHE A 798 -103.08 119.19 -9.53
CA PHE A 798 -104.39 119.15 -8.83
C PHE A 798 -104.26 119.50 -7.34
N LEU A 799 -103.16 119.11 -6.69
CA LEU A 799 -102.89 119.44 -5.29
C LEU A 799 -102.43 120.90 -5.09
N GLU A 800 -101.80 121.53 -6.08
CA GLU A 800 -101.50 122.97 -6.07
C GLU A 800 -102.77 123.80 -6.29
N ASP A 801 -103.63 123.45 -7.25
CA ASP A 801 -104.93 124.09 -7.46
C ASP A 801 -105.80 124.02 -6.20
N ALA A 802 -105.85 122.86 -5.53
CA ALA A 802 -106.56 122.70 -4.26
C ALA A 802 -106.00 123.59 -3.13
N LYS A 803 -104.67 123.78 -3.04
CA LYS A 803 -104.04 124.70 -2.07
C LYS A 803 -104.34 126.17 -2.39
N VAL A 804 -104.39 126.54 -3.67
CA VAL A 804 -104.78 127.89 -4.12
C VAL A 804 -106.25 128.17 -3.83
N GLN A 805 -107.10 127.15 -3.93
CA GLN A 805 -108.53 127.26 -3.62
C GLN A 805 -108.77 127.43 -2.11
N ALA A 806 -108.15 126.60 -1.26
CA ALA A 806 -108.25 126.74 0.20
C ALA A 806 -107.80 128.12 0.73
N ARG A 807 -106.70 128.68 0.17
CA ARG A 807 -106.23 130.02 0.56
C ARG A 807 -107.22 131.15 0.27
N ARG A 808 -108.13 130.98 -0.69
CA ARG A 808 -109.20 131.96 -0.97
C ARG A 808 -110.36 131.87 0.02
N GLU A 809 -110.51 130.74 0.71
CA GLU A 809 -111.55 130.50 1.71
C GLU A 809 -111.11 131.07 3.08
N ASP A 810 -109.83 130.92 3.45
CA ASP A 810 -109.24 131.54 4.65
C ASP A 810 -109.37 133.08 4.66
N ASP A 811 -109.06 133.75 3.54
CA ASP A 811 -109.20 135.21 3.40
C ASP A 811 -110.68 135.66 3.48
N PHE A 812 -111.62 134.81 3.03
CA PHE A 812 -113.05 135.09 3.06
C PHE A 812 -113.62 135.02 4.48
N GLU A 813 -113.22 134.03 5.28
CA GLU A 813 -113.63 133.92 6.69
C GLU A 813 -113.19 135.15 7.52
N ARG A 814 -112.01 135.70 7.24
CA ARG A 814 -111.50 136.88 7.95
C ARG A 814 -112.38 138.10 7.74
N VAL A 815 -112.78 138.38 6.49
CA VAL A 815 -113.71 139.47 6.16
C VAL A 815 -115.07 139.28 6.83
N CYS A 816 -115.57 138.04 6.90
CA CYS A 816 -116.84 137.73 7.56
C CYS A 816 -116.82 137.98 9.09
N ARG A 817 -115.68 137.81 9.76
CA ARG A 817 -115.52 138.12 11.20
C ARG A 817 -115.44 139.62 11.48
N GLU A 818 -114.87 140.40 10.58
CA GLU A 818 -114.82 141.87 10.71
C GLU A 818 -116.16 142.53 10.34
N ALA A 819 -116.87 142.01 9.34
CA ALA A 819 -118.22 142.48 8.96
C ALA A 819 -119.30 142.21 10.03
N SER A 820 -119.23 141.08 10.73
CA SER A 820 -120.21 140.71 11.77
C SER A 820 -120.14 141.58 13.03
N ALA A 821 -119.00 142.23 13.30
CA ALA A 821 -118.87 143.24 14.36
C ALA A 821 -119.51 144.60 14.02
N ALA A 822 -119.74 144.89 12.73
CA ALA A 822 -120.43 146.10 12.27
C ALA A 822 -121.96 145.93 12.23
N ALA A 823 -122.44 144.75 11.83
CA ALA A 823 -123.86 144.47 11.58
C ALA A 823 -124.76 144.48 12.84
N GLN A 824 -124.21 144.33 14.05
CA GLN A 824 -125.02 144.28 15.29
C GLN A 824 -125.59 145.63 15.77
N ARG A 825 -125.39 146.74 15.05
CA ARG A 825 -125.83 148.10 15.47
C ARG A 825 -127.07 148.67 14.78
N VAL A 826 -127.59 148.02 13.74
CA VAL A 826 -128.88 148.30 13.10
C VAL A 826 -129.41 146.93 12.65
N GLY A 827 -130.42 146.32 13.27
CA GLY A 827 -131.82 146.76 13.21
C GLY A 827 -132.40 146.43 11.82
N GLY A 828 -133.20 145.39 11.59
CA GLY A 828 -133.84 144.42 12.48
C GLY A 828 -135.19 144.01 11.86
N MET A 829 -135.76 142.88 12.32
CA MET A 829 -137.09 142.34 11.94
C MET A 829 -137.29 141.76 10.52
N VAL A 830 -138.05 140.65 10.48
CA VAL A 830 -138.96 140.19 9.40
C VAL A 830 -138.32 139.62 8.09
N SER A 831 -138.70 138.44 7.56
CA SER A 831 -139.52 137.32 8.09
C SER A 831 -139.50 136.03 7.22
N SER A 832 -139.50 134.87 7.88
CA SER A 832 -140.38 133.69 7.61
C SER A 832 -140.20 132.77 6.38
N ALA A 833 -140.94 131.63 6.41
CA ALA A 833 -141.08 130.53 5.42
C ALA A 833 -139.82 129.65 5.21
N LYS A 834 -139.77 128.32 5.48
CA LYS A 834 -140.72 127.24 5.86
C LYS A 834 -141.52 126.55 4.74
N GLU A 835 -140.90 125.55 4.09
CA GLU A 835 -141.48 124.33 3.45
C GLU A 835 -140.31 123.40 3.04
N SER A 836 -140.30 122.05 3.01
CA SER A 836 -141.22 120.93 3.29
C SER A 836 -142.11 120.33 2.17
N SER A 837 -141.51 119.50 1.29
CA SER A 837 -142.13 118.33 0.58
C SER A 837 -140.98 117.45 0.02
N THR A 838 -140.90 116.10 0.06
CA THR A 838 -141.77 114.97 -0.33
C THR A 838 -142.05 114.89 -1.86
N ARG A 839 -142.23 113.73 -2.54
CA ARG A 839 -142.54 112.35 -2.09
C ARG A 839 -142.31 111.26 -3.19
N TYR A 840 -141.81 110.07 -2.80
CA TYR A 840 -142.17 108.69 -3.24
C TYR A 840 -142.28 108.27 -4.74
N HIS A 841 -141.60 107.16 -5.11
CA HIS A 841 -142.10 105.93 -5.79
C HIS A 841 -140.98 104.85 -5.76
N VAL A 842 -141.09 103.51 -5.57
CA VAL A 842 -142.13 102.48 -5.27
C VAL A 842 -142.40 101.45 -6.42
N PHE A 843 -142.52 100.15 -6.03
CA PHE A 843 -142.61 98.86 -6.81
C PHE A 843 -141.25 98.28 -7.29
N ARG A 844 -140.81 97.04 -6.96
CA ARG A 844 -141.37 95.64 -7.02
C ARG A 844 -141.48 95.11 -8.47
N ASN A 845 -141.05 93.90 -8.86
CA ASN A 845 -140.66 92.62 -8.20
C ASN A 845 -139.76 91.78 -9.18
N THR A 846 -139.06 90.66 -8.91
CA THR A 846 -138.82 89.78 -7.72
C THR A 846 -137.53 88.94 -7.84
N ASN A 847 -137.02 88.49 -6.67
CA ASN A 847 -136.33 87.24 -6.25
C ASN A 847 -136.45 85.96 -7.14
N PRO A 848 -135.58 84.90 -6.97
CA PRO A 848 -134.93 84.43 -5.70
C PRO A 848 -133.47 83.87 -5.81
N THR A 849 -132.69 83.39 -4.82
CA THR A 849 -132.51 83.43 -3.35
C THR A 849 -131.23 82.60 -3.02
N GLY A 850 -130.50 82.89 -1.93
CA GLY A 850 -129.52 81.96 -1.30
C GLY A 850 -128.75 82.61 -0.12
N ARG A 851 -128.90 82.17 1.16
CA ARG A 851 -128.28 81.01 1.87
C ARG A 851 -126.73 81.13 1.98
N ALA A 852 -126.05 81.24 3.13
CA ALA A 852 -126.26 80.94 4.57
C ALA A 852 -126.06 79.47 5.03
N LEU A 853 -125.48 79.33 6.23
CA LEU A 853 -125.53 78.19 7.17
C LEU A 853 -124.93 76.80 6.78
N SER A 854 -124.06 76.32 7.69
CA SER A 854 -124.10 74.98 8.34
C SER A 854 -123.37 73.75 7.73
N THR A 855 -122.68 73.03 8.64
CA THR A 855 -122.52 71.55 8.80
C THR A 855 -122.08 70.63 7.64
N SER A 856 -120.92 70.00 7.86
CA SER A 856 -120.63 68.55 7.78
C SER A 856 -121.48 67.58 6.93
N ALA A 857 -120.78 66.83 6.06
CA ALA A 857 -121.04 65.45 5.58
C ALA A 857 -122.36 65.15 4.81
N GLY A 858 -122.35 64.31 3.76
CA GLY A 858 -121.22 63.70 3.04
C GLY A 858 -121.62 62.43 2.25
N GLY A 859 -120.88 62.12 1.18
CA GLY A 859 -120.82 60.78 0.56
C GLY A 859 -121.63 60.53 -0.73
N GLY A 860 -120.99 59.86 -1.69
CA GLY A 860 -121.61 58.94 -2.66
C GLY A 860 -121.93 59.47 -4.07
N GLY A 861 -121.32 58.86 -5.11
CA GLY A 861 -121.79 58.98 -6.50
C GLY A 861 -120.71 58.88 -7.58
N SER A 862 -120.66 57.75 -8.30
CA SER A 862 -119.83 57.48 -9.49
C SER A 862 -120.26 58.36 -10.71
N ALA A 863 -119.54 58.41 -11.84
CA ALA A 863 -118.52 57.49 -12.38
C ALA A 863 -117.53 58.13 -13.38
N ALA A 864 -116.40 57.43 -13.58
CA ALA A 864 -115.61 57.20 -14.82
C ALA A 864 -115.30 58.36 -15.83
N ALA A 865 -114.15 58.38 -16.53
CA ALA A 865 -113.14 57.33 -16.71
C ALA A 865 -111.68 57.83 -16.72
N THR A 866 -110.85 57.01 -16.10
CA THR A 866 -109.41 56.74 -16.27
C THR A 866 -109.00 56.35 -17.71
N PRO A 867 -107.70 56.10 -18.02
CA PRO A 867 -106.46 56.76 -17.57
C PRO A 867 -105.41 56.92 -18.73
N SER A 868 -104.18 57.33 -18.40
CA SER A 868 -103.05 56.37 -18.45
C SER A 868 -101.91 56.85 -17.55
N ALA A 869 -100.99 55.95 -17.18
CA ALA A 869 -99.86 56.21 -16.29
C ALA A 869 -98.52 56.07 -17.04
N VAL A 870 -97.41 56.40 -16.37
CA VAL A 870 -96.20 55.55 -16.26
C VAL A 870 -95.20 56.15 -15.26
N VAL A 871 -94.60 55.26 -14.45
CA VAL A 871 -93.30 55.25 -13.74
C VAL A 871 -92.47 56.56 -13.71
N GLY A 872 -91.81 56.96 -12.59
CA GLY A 872 -91.54 56.28 -11.32
C GLY A 872 -90.03 56.10 -11.05
N SER A 873 -89.64 55.86 -9.78
CA SER A 873 -88.25 55.74 -9.31
C SER A 873 -87.42 57.05 -9.36
N GLY A 874 -86.46 57.32 -8.44
CA GLY A 874 -86.16 56.60 -7.19
C GLY A 874 -84.69 56.72 -6.76
N SER A 875 -84.39 57.67 -5.87
CA SER A 875 -83.15 57.75 -5.10
C SER A 875 -83.41 58.62 -3.86
N PRO A 876 -82.89 58.26 -2.66
CA PRO A 876 -81.53 58.68 -2.33
C PRO A 876 -80.70 57.77 -1.40
N ARG A 877 -79.41 58.09 -1.37
CA ARG A 877 -78.37 57.85 -0.35
C ARG A 877 -78.81 57.57 1.11
N VAL A 878 -78.11 56.60 1.71
CA VAL A 878 -77.34 56.66 2.99
C VAL A 878 -78.02 57.11 4.30
N SER A 879 -78.08 56.18 5.27
CA SER A 879 -77.82 56.36 6.72
C SER A 879 -77.67 54.96 7.34
N THR A 880 -76.53 54.50 7.88
CA THR A 880 -75.90 54.82 9.19
C THR A 880 -76.79 54.67 10.42
N THR A 881 -76.74 53.49 11.05
CA THR A 881 -77.04 53.25 12.48
C THR A 881 -76.10 52.17 13.02
N ALA A 882 -75.74 52.21 14.32
CA ALA A 882 -74.80 51.28 14.93
C ALA A 882 -75.15 50.94 16.39
N VAL A 883 -75.38 49.65 16.66
CA VAL A 883 -75.45 48.97 17.98
C VAL A 883 -75.13 47.48 17.71
N GLY A 884 -74.41 46.71 18.52
CA GLY A 884 -73.62 47.05 19.71
C GLY A 884 -73.35 45.84 20.62
N GLY A 885 -72.10 45.34 20.66
CA GLY A 885 -71.62 44.27 21.56
C GLY A 885 -71.72 42.84 21.02
N GLY A 886 -70.82 41.90 21.36
CA GLY A 886 -69.53 42.05 22.06
C GLY A 886 -68.93 40.73 22.59
N LEU A 887 -67.61 40.73 22.89
CA LEU A 887 -66.82 39.65 23.52
C LEU A 887 -66.55 38.41 22.62
N THR A 888 -65.46 37.61 22.72
CA THR A 888 -64.27 37.57 23.60
C THR A 888 -62.95 37.25 22.83
N SER A 889 -61.79 37.57 23.44
CA SER A 889 -60.51 36.80 23.44
C SER A 889 -59.78 36.34 22.16
N SER A 890 -58.45 36.29 22.05
CA SER A 890 -57.32 37.10 22.59
C SER A 890 -55.98 36.47 22.15
N SER A 891 -55.13 37.20 21.42
CA SER A 891 -53.78 36.73 21.04
C SER A 891 -52.72 37.09 22.10
N PRO A 892 -51.72 36.23 22.38
CA PRO A 892 -50.60 36.57 23.25
C PRO A 892 -49.55 37.43 22.52
N SER A 893 -48.86 38.30 23.25
CA SER A 893 -47.75 39.12 22.71
C SER A 893 -46.53 39.11 23.63
N LEU A 894 -45.36 38.81 23.06
CA LEU A 894 -44.03 38.91 23.64
C LEU A 894 -43.06 39.20 22.48
N GLY A 895 -42.00 40.01 22.61
CA GLY A 895 -41.63 40.89 23.73
C GLY A 895 -40.29 41.56 23.39
N ARG A 896 -40.29 42.87 23.08
CA ARG A 896 -39.12 43.56 22.51
C ARG A 896 -38.42 44.44 23.55
N ALA A 897 -37.16 44.12 23.84
CA ALA A 897 -36.22 44.99 24.56
C ALA A 897 -34.93 45.16 23.73
N ALA A 898 -34.24 46.29 23.91
CA ALA A 898 -32.95 46.58 23.27
C ALA A 898 -31.77 46.20 24.21
N PRO A 899 -30.53 46.18 23.70
CA PRO A 899 -29.72 47.40 23.77
C PRO A 899 -29.05 47.78 22.43
N ALA A 900 -28.22 48.84 22.44
CA ALA A 900 -27.59 49.43 21.26
C ALA A 900 -26.05 49.49 21.37
N GLY A 901 -25.35 49.58 20.24
CA GLY A 901 -23.93 49.96 20.19
C GLY A 901 -23.22 49.69 18.84
N ALA A 902 -22.53 50.70 18.30
CA ALA A 902 -21.61 50.69 17.14
C ALA A 902 -22.21 50.22 15.77
N ALA A 903 -22.15 50.99 14.68
CA ALA A 903 -20.97 51.32 13.84
C ALA A 903 -20.29 50.06 13.27
N VAL A 904 -20.09 49.91 11.95
CA VAL A 904 -19.27 50.77 11.06
C VAL A 904 -19.94 51.04 9.68
N GLN A 905 -19.42 52.02 8.95
CA GLN A 905 -19.90 52.49 7.64
C GLN A 905 -19.45 51.59 6.48
N HIS A 906 -20.32 51.38 5.48
CA HIS A 906 -19.89 51.12 4.10
C HIS A 906 -20.21 52.33 3.21
N ARG A 907 -19.16 52.98 2.70
CA ARG A 907 -19.23 53.99 1.64
C ARG A 907 -18.90 53.33 0.30
N SER A 908 -19.65 53.68 -0.75
CA SER A 908 -19.13 53.63 -2.13
C SER A 908 -17.99 54.64 -2.30
N PRO A 909 -17.09 54.46 -3.29
CA PRO A 909 -17.32 55.21 -4.53
C PRO A 909 -16.89 54.50 -5.82
N VAL A 910 -17.30 55.11 -6.94
CA VAL A 910 -16.78 54.87 -8.29
C VAL A 910 -15.36 55.46 -8.42
N GLY A 911 -14.47 54.82 -9.19
CA GLY A 911 -13.16 55.38 -9.54
C GLY A 911 -12.48 54.64 -10.70
N SER A 912 -12.01 55.37 -11.70
CA SER A 912 -11.26 54.87 -12.87
C SER A 912 -9.81 55.38 -12.85
N MET A 913 -8.89 54.65 -13.49
CA MET A 913 -7.60 55.02 -14.14
C MET A 913 -6.71 53.75 -14.21
N HIS A 914 -6.23 53.29 -15.37
CA HIS A 914 -5.11 53.78 -16.20
C HIS A 914 -3.69 53.64 -15.60
N ASN A 915 -2.98 52.58 -16.01
CA ASN A 915 -1.60 52.60 -16.55
C ASN A 915 -1.30 51.19 -17.11
N ASN A 916 -0.80 50.98 -18.34
CA ASN A 916 0.50 51.35 -18.92
C ASN A 916 1.72 50.77 -18.19
N ASN A 917 2.39 49.81 -18.83
CA ASN A 917 3.85 49.79 -18.85
C ASN A 917 4.40 49.08 -20.11
N VAL A 918 5.35 49.75 -20.78
CA VAL A 918 6.10 49.35 -22.00
C VAL A 918 7.45 50.11 -21.83
N ILE A 919 8.67 49.66 -22.15
CA ILE A 919 9.22 49.11 -23.40
C ILE A 919 10.56 48.40 -23.09
N SER A 920 10.83 47.25 -23.71
CA SER A 920 12.08 46.89 -24.45
C SER A 920 12.16 45.37 -24.67
N GLY A 921 12.50 44.83 -25.84
CA GLY A 921 12.71 45.44 -27.16
C GLY A 921 13.51 44.48 -28.07
N GLY A 922 13.01 44.12 -29.25
CA GLY A 922 13.68 43.13 -30.11
C GLY A 922 12.84 42.57 -31.28
N THR A 923 12.62 43.39 -32.31
CA THR A 923 12.19 42.97 -33.67
C THR A 923 13.43 42.84 -34.59
N PRO A 924 13.33 42.37 -35.86
CA PRO A 924 12.19 41.81 -36.61
C PRO A 924 12.44 40.31 -36.92
N SER A 925 11.83 39.58 -37.87
CA SER A 925 10.93 39.79 -39.02
C SER A 925 10.13 38.48 -39.23
N ASN A 926 9.10 38.34 -40.08
CA ASN A 926 8.53 39.19 -41.12
C ASN A 926 7.01 38.87 -41.29
N SER A 927 6.28 39.59 -42.14
CA SER A 927 4.89 39.23 -42.51
C SER A 927 4.57 39.52 -43.98
N VAL A 928 3.88 38.57 -44.64
CA VAL A 928 3.17 38.74 -45.93
C VAL A 928 1.92 37.86 -45.93
N ALA A 929 0.89 38.26 -46.70
CA ALA A 929 -0.39 37.58 -46.97
C ALA A 929 -0.26 36.08 -47.34
N GLY A 930 -1.31 35.24 -47.28
CA GLY A 930 -2.74 35.52 -47.10
C GLY A 930 -3.58 35.05 -48.31
N GLN A 931 -4.91 35.13 -48.21
CA GLN A 931 -5.93 34.57 -49.12
C GLN A 931 -6.15 33.04 -49.03
N SER A 932 -7.42 32.66 -48.85
CA SER A 932 -8.00 31.39 -49.29
C SER A 932 -8.76 31.66 -50.61
N PRO A 933 -8.92 30.65 -51.49
CA PRO A 933 -10.28 30.13 -51.62
C PRO A 933 -10.40 28.60 -51.92
N ARG A 934 -11.22 27.94 -51.10
CA ARG A 934 -12.38 27.11 -51.49
C ARG A 934 -12.28 26.05 -52.62
N ALA A 935 -12.48 24.79 -52.19
CA ALA A 935 -13.10 23.62 -52.87
C ALA A 935 -12.33 22.87 -53.99
N GLY A 936 -12.47 21.53 -54.01
CA GLY A 936 -12.10 20.69 -55.17
C GLY A 936 -11.64 19.25 -54.90
N ASP A 937 -12.47 18.39 -54.28
CA ASP A 937 -12.36 16.93 -54.45
C ASP A 937 -13.17 16.47 -55.69
N PRO A 938 -12.93 15.28 -56.29
CA PRO A 938 -11.72 14.42 -56.26
C PRO A 938 -11.22 14.05 -57.68
N GLU A 939 -10.02 13.46 -57.80
CA GLU A 939 -9.58 12.80 -59.05
C GLU A 939 -9.48 11.27 -58.94
N ILE A 940 -9.84 10.59 -60.03
CA ILE A 940 -9.79 9.13 -60.19
C ILE A 940 -8.78 8.78 -61.28
N SER A 941 -7.67 8.14 -60.89
CA SER A 941 -6.86 7.27 -61.75
C SER A 941 -6.27 6.17 -60.87
N VAL A 942 -6.46 4.86 -61.09
CA VAL A 942 -6.47 4.05 -62.33
C VAL A 942 -5.11 4.07 -63.03
N VAL A 943 -4.26 3.10 -62.68
CA VAL A 943 -3.65 2.16 -63.64
C VAL A 943 -3.18 0.90 -62.89
N ARG A 944 -3.25 -0.26 -63.55
CA ARG A 944 -2.75 -1.55 -63.05
C ARG A 944 -1.26 -1.71 -63.38
N SER A 945 -0.49 -2.44 -62.56
CA SER A 945 0.00 -3.79 -62.90
C SER A 945 1.08 -4.31 -61.94
N SER A 946 1.05 -5.61 -61.68
CA SER A 946 1.92 -6.34 -60.74
C SER A 946 3.34 -6.59 -61.26
N THR A 947 4.33 -6.59 -60.36
CA THR A 947 5.57 -7.39 -60.52
C THR A 947 6.09 -7.96 -59.20
N SER A 948 6.15 -9.29 -59.13
CA SER A 948 7.14 -10.14 -58.45
C SER A 948 7.64 -9.84 -57.02
N SER A 949 7.21 -10.73 -56.10
CA SER A 949 8.05 -11.52 -55.19
C SER A 949 8.38 -11.00 -53.76
N PRO A 950 8.59 -11.90 -52.78
CA PRO A 950 8.54 -11.56 -51.35
C PRO A 950 9.87 -11.73 -50.60
N SER A 951 10.20 -10.78 -49.73
CA SER A 951 11.22 -10.96 -48.68
C SER A 951 10.62 -11.65 -47.46
N ARG A 952 11.21 -12.78 -47.05
CA ARG A 952 10.87 -13.44 -45.76
C ARG A 952 11.40 -12.63 -44.57
N PRO A 953 10.75 -12.70 -43.39
CA PRO A 953 11.34 -12.22 -42.15
C PRO A 953 12.54 -13.09 -41.74
N TRP A 954 13.46 -12.49 -41.00
CA TRP A 954 14.44 -13.22 -40.19
C TRP A 954 13.97 -13.25 -38.72
N HIS A 955 14.57 -14.14 -37.94
CA HIS A 955 14.15 -14.53 -36.58
C HIS A 955 14.40 -13.47 -35.50
#